data_AF-A0A7X4C0W0-F1
#
_entry.id   AF-A0A7X4C0W0-F1
#
_cell.length_a   1.000
_cell.length_b   1.000
_cell.length_c   1.000
_cell.angle_alpha   90.00
_cell.angle_beta   90.00
_cell.angle_gamma   90.00
#
_symmetry.space_group_name_H-M   'P 1'
#
loop_
_entity.id
_entity.type
_entity.pdbx_description
1 polymer ?
#
loop_
_entity_poly.entity_id
_entity_poly.type
_entity_poly.pdbx_seq_one_letter_code
_entity_poly.pdbx_strand_id
1 'polypeptide(L)'
;MAHVGERRVTIPEAEIRAVALGHAPGRYSLAEVDAAIARLVRGGELVETASRDADRAFVTDRAVKAERRMLASMRAARGRGQAEAEADAVEARLRESGLTHGQSQAVRTILLSRDRIVGVQGHAGSGKTTMLRMAKELLGDRTILGLAPSASAARLLAREAGIPSRTLQWFLTRHEDLSDPARLARARSEFAGAVLAVDEASMIDTVRMEALLRTARTLGVARVALVGDTAQLRAVDAGQPFRVLQKAGMATALMDEVLRQKDPELKEASGRARAGEPGEALRRLGRRVREHPREELGPEAGRRWLALPPEDRADTLILAPTHAIRRQVNDTVREGLEVAGLLHGRVLVVDRLVDRRLTRAQASDMNSYEPGDTLVFHRDVFGCRSGDICMVTGKEEGHVVLAGPDGSERRFRPSGNASTYFALCDTERIELRAGERIRWTRNRKAGRTGFGHPRRPELVNGGEAEVLEIDLRRVRFRDDEGRTFSFLHGHPQLRHLDHAYCSTVHASQGRTARAVIAVLDAHGALDRALFHVELSRASESFLLLTDDREALVEMLEAHPDREEGALEALGLDPAEPPVVEPELFEALVADWRGLEEQAYDTDAAPASLPGYGEVMARAAALSLVEDLPVDMRAFLDGMLADHERHIAHEREARGLADRIRDCWRRRPELGWLAAGRGCAPEELPGYPAWREEGTALLEAVRAAPADALPAGGIEGEVAALERVRLRDDAGRFGRDWPAFRERAARDGVPEVHAEGYADIAALGAFLMEADGLDPAARRIVEAWREVHDRQSALVGAVRSLPERVDAWRGRRGGRPLEGFGAIDPADPACRAWRGDGDALEREAKAMLLEAESPHAPHLAAMPGARKALGGAILAVQDTVFEDRYRRFAWLARHVVREAKEAGTDPYYASRFQEAVAHAGVLYGDDALTEDRSRIVDSWLDHDWQCDELCREIRGWPRRAEAVLGDGARTERDLDVMRRWRARAGTLLAGARA
;
A
#
# COMPACT_ATOMS: atom_id res chain seq x y z
N MET A 1 -14.65 5.87 -22.18
CA MET A 1 -13.35 5.47 -21.58
C MET A 1 -13.29 4.05 -21.07
N ALA A 2 -14.10 3.65 -20.08
CA ALA A 2 -13.99 2.29 -19.52
C ALA A 2 -14.10 1.16 -20.57
N HIS A 3 -14.98 1.29 -21.57
CA HIS A 3 -15.10 0.33 -22.67
C HIS A 3 -13.82 0.22 -23.54
N VAL A 4 -13.34 1.34 -24.09
CA VAL A 4 -12.16 1.38 -24.95
C VAL A 4 -10.86 1.02 -24.22
N GLY A 5 -10.71 1.47 -22.96
CA GLY A 5 -9.56 1.16 -22.13
C GLY A 5 -9.51 -0.28 -21.60
N GLU A 6 -10.59 -1.05 -21.71
CA GLU A 6 -10.53 -2.51 -21.49
C GLU A 6 -9.83 -3.23 -22.66
N ARG A 7 -9.89 -2.67 -23.88
CA ARG A 7 -9.41 -3.33 -25.11
C ARG A 7 -8.11 -2.77 -25.66
N ARG A 8 -7.77 -1.52 -25.35
CA ARG A 8 -6.58 -0.82 -25.86
C ARG A 8 -5.86 -0.08 -24.75
N VAL A 9 -4.54 -0.08 -24.81
CA VAL A 9 -3.68 0.75 -23.94
C VAL A 9 -3.72 2.19 -24.41
N THR A 10 -3.41 2.40 -25.70
CA THR A 10 -3.41 3.69 -26.37
C THR A 10 -4.72 3.87 -27.11
N ILE A 11 -5.44 4.94 -26.79
CA ILE A 11 -6.79 5.18 -27.28
C ILE A 11 -6.79 6.48 -28.10
N PRO A 12 -6.98 6.40 -29.43
CA PRO A 12 -7.09 7.58 -30.27
C PRO A 12 -8.28 8.46 -29.87
N GLU A 13 -8.13 9.78 -29.93
CA GLU A 13 -9.20 10.74 -29.61
C GLU A 13 -10.45 10.50 -30.46
N ALA A 14 -10.27 10.19 -31.75
CA ALA A 14 -11.35 9.87 -32.68
C ALA A 14 -12.19 8.66 -32.23
N GLU A 15 -11.56 7.64 -31.64
CA GLU A 15 -12.24 6.46 -31.12
C GLU A 15 -13.03 6.79 -29.85
N ILE A 16 -12.47 7.63 -28.96
CA ILE A 16 -13.19 8.13 -27.78
C ILE A 16 -14.45 8.87 -28.21
N ARG A 17 -14.34 9.75 -29.21
CA ARG A 17 -15.47 10.50 -29.77
C ARG A 17 -16.51 9.58 -30.38
N ALA A 18 -16.11 8.65 -31.25
CA ALA A 18 -17.01 7.71 -31.91
C ALA A 18 -17.80 6.88 -30.88
N VAL A 19 -17.13 6.34 -29.87
CA VAL A 19 -17.77 5.55 -28.81
C VAL A 19 -18.68 6.41 -27.92
N ALA A 20 -18.25 7.61 -27.55
CA ALA A 20 -19.05 8.50 -26.71
C ALA A 20 -20.35 8.94 -27.41
N LEU A 21 -20.28 9.33 -28.68
CA LEU A 21 -21.44 9.73 -29.48
C LEU A 21 -22.35 8.52 -29.80
N GLY A 22 -21.76 7.36 -30.07
CA GLY A 22 -22.51 6.13 -30.32
C GLY A 22 -23.24 5.58 -29.09
N HIS A 23 -22.72 5.84 -27.88
CA HIS A 23 -23.33 5.38 -26.63
C HIS A 23 -24.63 6.12 -26.27
N ALA A 24 -24.75 7.39 -26.66
CA ALA A 24 -25.98 8.15 -26.47
C ALA A 24 -26.26 9.04 -27.70
N PRO A 25 -26.71 8.44 -28.81
CA PRO A 25 -26.94 9.16 -30.06
C PRO A 25 -27.90 10.33 -29.86
N GLY A 26 -27.47 11.53 -30.26
CA GLY A 26 -28.28 12.76 -30.15
C GLY A 26 -28.40 13.36 -28.74
N ARG A 27 -27.81 12.73 -27.70
CA ARG A 27 -27.82 13.26 -26.33
C ARG A 27 -26.69 14.24 -26.04
N TYR A 28 -25.55 14.06 -26.70
CA TYR A 28 -24.35 14.88 -26.52
C TYR A 28 -23.84 15.35 -27.88
N SER A 29 -23.40 16.60 -27.94
CA SER A 29 -22.71 17.19 -29.08
C SER A 29 -21.22 16.84 -29.06
N LEU A 30 -20.56 16.95 -30.22
CA LEU A 30 -19.10 16.75 -30.32
C LEU A 30 -18.35 17.71 -29.38
N ALA A 31 -18.79 18.98 -29.28
CA ALA A 31 -18.17 19.98 -28.41
C ALA A 31 -18.26 19.61 -26.91
N GLU A 32 -19.37 19.02 -26.46
CA GLU A 32 -19.50 18.54 -25.08
C GLU A 32 -18.60 17.33 -24.80
N VAL A 33 -18.44 16.43 -25.78
CA VAL A 33 -17.50 15.31 -25.68
C VAL A 33 -16.07 15.82 -25.60
N ASP A 34 -15.68 16.78 -26.43
CA ASP A 34 -14.34 17.38 -26.41
C ASP A 34 -14.06 18.11 -25.09
N ALA A 35 -15.04 18.85 -24.56
CA ALA A 35 -14.93 19.48 -23.25
C ALA A 35 -14.78 18.44 -22.12
N ALA A 36 -15.45 17.29 -22.23
CA ALA A 36 -15.31 16.19 -21.29
C ALA A 36 -13.92 15.53 -21.37
N ILE A 37 -13.39 15.32 -22.58
CA ILE A 37 -12.01 14.81 -22.78
C ILE A 37 -11.02 15.77 -22.15
N ALA A 38 -11.11 17.07 -22.43
CA ALA A 38 -10.24 18.09 -21.84
C ALA A 38 -10.33 18.15 -20.31
N ARG A 39 -11.52 17.91 -19.74
CA ARG A 39 -11.69 17.79 -18.27
C ARG A 39 -10.98 16.55 -17.72
N LEU A 40 -11.09 15.40 -18.38
CA LEU A 40 -10.42 14.17 -17.95
C LEU A 40 -8.89 14.27 -18.04
N VAL A 41 -8.39 14.97 -19.07
CA VAL A 41 -6.95 15.27 -19.21
C VAL A 41 -6.48 16.19 -18.08
N ARG A 42 -7.19 17.30 -17.82
CA ARG A 42 -6.86 18.20 -16.68
C ARG A 42 -6.94 17.50 -15.32
N GLY A 43 -7.85 16.55 -15.16
CA GLY A 43 -7.98 15.74 -13.95
C GLY A 43 -6.97 14.60 -13.83
N GLY A 44 -6.11 14.38 -14.84
CA GLY A 44 -5.12 13.29 -14.85
C GLY A 44 -5.70 11.88 -15.06
N GLU A 45 -7.01 11.75 -15.30
CA GLU A 45 -7.65 10.45 -15.60
C GLU A 45 -7.25 9.93 -17.00
N LEU A 46 -6.97 10.86 -17.91
CA LEU A 46 -6.36 10.61 -19.21
C LEU A 46 -5.01 11.32 -19.29
N VAL A 47 -4.01 10.62 -19.77
CA VAL A 47 -2.68 11.18 -20.02
C VAL A 47 -2.40 11.08 -21.51
N GLU A 48 -2.01 12.20 -22.11
CA GLU A 48 -1.69 12.26 -23.53
C GLU A 48 -0.41 11.49 -23.83
N THR A 49 -0.42 10.70 -24.91
CA THR A 49 0.74 9.88 -25.30
C THR A 49 1.87 10.72 -25.88
N ALA A 50 3.09 10.20 -25.83
CA ALA A 50 4.26 10.79 -26.48
C ALA A 50 4.34 10.51 -27.99
N SER A 51 3.38 9.76 -28.57
CA SER A 51 3.39 9.41 -30.00
C SER A 51 3.40 10.66 -30.90
N ARG A 52 4.10 10.53 -32.03
CA ARG A 52 4.23 11.57 -33.07
C ARG A 52 3.23 11.39 -34.22
N ASP A 53 2.29 10.45 -34.10
CA ASP A 53 1.23 10.29 -35.10
C ASP A 53 0.36 11.54 -35.20
N ALA A 54 -0.24 11.76 -36.37
CA ALA A 54 -0.97 13.00 -36.68
C ALA A 54 -2.21 13.25 -35.80
N ASP A 55 -2.71 12.21 -35.12
CA ASP A 55 -3.89 12.27 -34.25
C ASP A 55 -3.53 12.06 -32.77
N ARG A 56 -4.12 12.88 -31.90
CA ARG A 56 -3.95 12.79 -30.44
C ARG A 56 -4.45 11.44 -29.92
N ALA A 57 -3.69 10.85 -29.01
CA ALA A 57 -4.05 9.62 -28.33
C ALA A 57 -3.79 9.70 -26.83
N PHE A 58 -4.50 8.89 -26.06
CA PHE A 58 -4.46 8.92 -24.60
C PHE A 58 -4.29 7.54 -24.02
N VAL A 59 -3.61 7.46 -22.88
CA VAL A 59 -3.63 6.31 -21.97
C VAL A 59 -4.48 6.64 -20.75
N THR A 60 -5.10 5.62 -20.16
CA THR A 60 -5.83 5.81 -18.90
C THR A 60 -4.88 5.71 -17.71
N ASP A 61 -5.10 6.54 -16.70
CA ASP A 61 -4.37 6.45 -15.42
C ASP A 61 -4.46 5.04 -14.81
N ARG A 62 -5.61 4.36 -14.96
CA ARG A 62 -5.78 2.98 -14.53
C ARG A 62 -4.78 2.02 -15.20
N ALA A 63 -4.53 2.16 -16.50
CA ALA A 63 -3.58 1.32 -17.23
C ALA A 63 -2.15 1.58 -16.76
N VAL A 64 -1.77 2.86 -16.61
CA VAL A 64 -0.46 3.28 -16.08
C VAL A 64 -0.23 2.71 -14.68
N LYS A 65 -1.22 2.86 -13.79
CA LYS A 65 -1.20 2.32 -12.42
C LYS A 65 -1.06 0.80 -12.37
N ALA A 66 -1.78 0.08 -13.23
CA ALA A 66 -1.70 -1.37 -13.28
C ALA A 66 -0.33 -1.84 -13.76
N GLU A 67 0.24 -1.19 -14.79
CA GLU A 67 1.56 -1.51 -15.30
C GLU A 67 2.67 -1.24 -14.27
N ARG A 68 2.61 -0.10 -13.58
CA ARG A 68 3.54 0.23 -12.48
C ARG A 68 3.52 -0.83 -11.37
N ARG A 69 2.32 -1.13 -10.82
CA ARG A 69 2.13 -2.18 -9.79
C ARG A 69 2.67 -3.54 -10.17
N MET A 70 2.48 -3.91 -11.43
CA MET A 70 3.04 -5.14 -11.98
C MET A 70 4.57 -5.11 -12.00
N LEU A 71 5.18 -4.02 -12.49
CA LEU A 71 6.62 -3.85 -12.54
C LEU A 71 7.25 -3.86 -11.14
N ALA A 72 6.68 -3.16 -10.17
CA ALA A 72 7.20 -3.18 -8.80
C ALA A 72 7.05 -4.54 -8.13
N SER A 73 5.95 -5.26 -8.39
CA SER A 73 5.82 -6.63 -7.90
C SER A 73 6.94 -7.54 -8.41
N MET A 74 7.35 -7.38 -9.67
CA MET A 74 8.51 -8.07 -10.24
C MET A 74 9.83 -7.60 -9.62
N ARG A 75 10.06 -6.28 -9.51
CA ARG A 75 11.28 -5.71 -8.94
C ARG A 75 11.47 -6.12 -7.47
N ALA A 76 10.42 -6.04 -6.66
CA ALA A 76 10.43 -6.46 -5.25
C ALA A 76 10.67 -7.97 -5.05
N ALA A 77 10.42 -8.78 -6.08
CA ALA A 77 10.65 -10.22 -6.07
C ALA A 77 12.08 -10.65 -6.46
N ARG A 78 12.90 -9.72 -6.98
CA ARG A 78 14.29 -9.98 -7.37
C ARG A 78 15.14 -10.37 -6.16
N GLY A 79 15.94 -11.42 -6.30
CA GLY A 79 16.82 -11.93 -5.25
C GLY A 79 16.11 -12.45 -3.99
N ARG A 80 14.76 -12.55 -3.98
CA ARG A 80 13.97 -13.00 -2.82
C ARG A 80 13.55 -14.48 -2.91
N GLY A 81 13.95 -15.19 -3.95
CA GLY A 81 13.69 -16.61 -4.19
C GLY A 81 14.82 -17.52 -3.69
N GLN A 82 14.58 -18.83 -3.76
CA GLN A 82 15.55 -19.88 -3.40
C GLN A 82 15.67 -20.88 -4.55
N ALA A 83 16.72 -21.70 -4.57
CA ALA A 83 16.72 -22.84 -5.48
C ALA A 83 15.60 -23.80 -5.08
N GLU A 84 14.77 -24.19 -6.04
CA GLU A 84 13.62 -25.09 -5.84
C GLU A 84 14.02 -26.56 -5.99
N ALA A 85 15.21 -26.81 -6.54
CA ALA A 85 15.84 -28.11 -6.66
C ALA A 85 17.35 -28.00 -6.41
N GLU A 86 17.98 -29.12 -6.05
CA GLU A 86 19.43 -29.20 -5.84
C GLU A 86 20.19 -29.00 -7.16
N ALA A 87 21.11 -28.03 -7.18
CA ALA A 87 21.80 -27.61 -8.40
C ALA A 87 22.55 -28.77 -9.07
N ASP A 88 23.27 -29.59 -8.30
CA ASP A 88 24.03 -30.73 -8.83
C ASP A 88 23.13 -31.79 -9.46
N ALA A 89 21.95 -32.04 -8.86
CA ALA A 89 20.97 -32.97 -9.40
C ALA A 89 20.36 -32.46 -10.71
N VAL A 90 20.03 -31.16 -10.77
CA VAL A 90 19.54 -30.50 -11.99
C VAL A 90 20.60 -30.61 -13.09
N GLU A 91 21.85 -30.26 -12.81
CA GLU A 91 22.92 -30.30 -13.82
C GLU A 91 23.21 -31.73 -14.31
N ALA A 92 23.23 -32.72 -13.41
CA ALA A 92 23.42 -34.12 -13.80
C ALA A 92 22.31 -34.59 -14.75
N ARG A 93 21.05 -34.32 -14.41
CA ARG A 93 19.90 -34.72 -15.23
C ARG A 93 19.88 -34.01 -16.58
N LEU A 94 20.21 -32.72 -16.61
CA LEU A 94 20.23 -31.94 -17.85
C LEU A 94 21.27 -32.45 -18.85
N ARG A 95 22.45 -32.90 -18.40
CA ARG A 95 23.48 -33.51 -19.27
C ARG A 95 22.98 -34.77 -19.98
N GLU A 96 22.09 -35.52 -19.34
CA GLU A 96 21.54 -36.79 -19.85
C GLU A 96 20.18 -36.61 -20.57
N SER A 97 19.63 -35.40 -20.60
CA SER A 97 18.25 -35.14 -21.02
C SER A 97 18.03 -35.07 -22.54
N GLY A 98 19.09 -34.79 -23.31
CA GLY A 98 18.98 -34.48 -24.74
C GLY A 98 18.24 -33.17 -25.06
N LEU A 99 17.97 -32.32 -24.05
CA LEU A 99 17.36 -31.02 -24.24
C LEU A 99 18.31 -30.05 -24.97
N THR A 100 17.74 -29.12 -25.72
CA THR A 100 18.52 -28.05 -26.36
C THR A 100 19.14 -27.13 -25.32
N HIS A 101 20.09 -26.29 -25.74
CA HIS A 101 20.72 -25.31 -24.86
C HIS A 101 19.67 -24.39 -24.21
N GLY A 102 18.77 -23.81 -25.02
CA GLY A 102 17.70 -22.93 -24.54
C GLY A 102 16.73 -23.63 -23.58
N GLN A 103 16.35 -24.88 -23.87
CA GLN A 103 15.51 -25.69 -22.98
C GLN A 103 16.20 -25.93 -21.62
N SER A 104 17.49 -26.27 -21.65
CA SER A 104 18.28 -26.49 -20.43
C SER A 104 18.42 -25.21 -19.61
N GLN A 105 18.65 -24.06 -20.25
CA GLN A 105 18.67 -22.76 -19.58
C GLN A 105 17.31 -22.42 -18.96
N ALA A 106 16.20 -22.70 -19.66
CA ALA A 106 14.86 -22.49 -19.11
C ALA A 106 14.60 -23.34 -17.86
N VAL A 107 15.01 -24.62 -17.84
CA VAL A 107 14.94 -25.44 -16.62
C VAL A 107 15.77 -24.83 -15.49
N ARG A 108 17.00 -24.38 -15.76
CA ARG A 108 17.84 -23.69 -14.75
C ARG A 108 17.19 -22.41 -14.23
N THR A 109 16.64 -21.59 -15.11
CA THR A 109 15.93 -20.36 -14.72
C THR A 109 14.71 -20.67 -13.85
N ILE A 110 13.94 -21.72 -14.19
CA ILE A 110 12.77 -22.13 -13.40
C ILE A 110 13.17 -22.78 -12.08
N LEU A 111 14.31 -23.46 -11.94
CA LEU A 111 14.62 -24.22 -10.73
C LEU A 111 15.68 -23.55 -9.84
N LEU A 112 16.66 -22.87 -10.41
CA LEU A 112 17.87 -22.42 -9.71
C LEU A 112 17.95 -20.89 -9.53
N SER A 113 17.09 -20.12 -10.19
CA SER A 113 17.09 -18.66 -10.08
C SER A 113 16.92 -18.19 -8.62
N ARG A 114 17.50 -17.03 -8.29
CA ARG A 114 17.25 -16.34 -7.01
C ARG A 114 16.06 -15.39 -7.08
N ASP A 115 15.45 -15.23 -8.24
CA ASP A 115 14.24 -14.43 -8.42
C ASP A 115 12.99 -15.30 -8.20
N ARG A 116 11.95 -14.72 -7.58
CA ARG A 116 10.65 -15.42 -7.46
C ARG A 116 9.82 -15.32 -8.74
N ILE A 117 10.05 -14.32 -9.59
CA ILE A 117 9.34 -14.14 -10.85
C ILE A 117 10.36 -14.28 -11.97
N VAL A 118 10.17 -15.27 -12.83
CA VAL A 118 11.08 -15.59 -13.93
C VAL A 118 10.32 -15.79 -15.24
N GLY A 119 10.99 -15.55 -16.35
CA GLY A 119 10.45 -15.72 -17.69
C GLY A 119 11.08 -16.88 -18.45
N VAL A 120 10.33 -17.44 -19.38
CA VAL A 120 10.84 -18.27 -20.48
C VAL A 120 10.22 -17.77 -21.77
N GLN A 121 11.04 -17.10 -22.58
CA GLN A 121 10.70 -16.63 -23.90
C GLN A 121 10.97 -17.76 -24.90
N GLY A 122 9.93 -18.52 -25.26
CA GLY A 122 10.08 -19.70 -26.11
C GLY A 122 9.29 -19.61 -27.41
N HIS A 123 10.01 -19.72 -28.52
CA HIS A 123 9.45 -19.64 -29.87
C HIS A 123 8.41 -20.74 -30.08
N ALA A 124 7.44 -20.53 -30.96
CA ALA A 124 6.51 -21.57 -31.39
C ALA A 124 7.26 -22.86 -31.80
N GLY A 125 6.94 -23.99 -31.17
CA GLY A 125 7.61 -25.27 -31.48
C GLY A 125 9.02 -25.45 -30.90
N SER A 126 9.45 -24.61 -29.95
CA SER A 126 10.74 -24.76 -29.24
C SER A 126 10.77 -25.84 -28.14
N GLY A 127 9.67 -26.55 -27.93
CA GLY A 127 9.57 -27.61 -26.92
C GLY A 127 9.32 -27.14 -25.49
N LYS A 128 8.58 -26.03 -25.31
CA LYS A 128 8.15 -25.49 -24.01
C LYS A 128 7.52 -26.55 -23.09
N THR A 129 6.63 -27.39 -23.62
CA THR A 129 6.04 -28.50 -22.87
C THR A 129 7.07 -29.52 -22.39
N THR A 130 8.03 -29.89 -23.24
CA THR A 130 9.10 -30.84 -22.88
C THR A 130 9.98 -30.26 -21.78
N MET A 131 10.30 -28.97 -21.87
CA MET A 131 11.02 -28.23 -20.84
C MET A 131 10.25 -28.21 -19.51
N LEU A 132 8.95 -27.90 -19.53
CA LEU A 132 8.11 -27.89 -18.32
C LEU A 132 7.98 -29.28 -17.70
N ARG A 133 7.91 -30.34 -18.51
CA ARG A 133 7.92 -31.73 -18.02
C ARG A 133 9.22 -32.05 -17.27
N MET A 134 10.37 -31.65 -17.82
CA MET A 134 11.65 -31.80 -17.15
C MET A 134 11.72 -31.01 -15.84
N ALA A 135 11.23 -29.77 -15.82
CA ALA A 135 11.16 -28.96 -14.61
C ALA A 135 10.29 -29.62 -13.53
N LYS A 136 9.13 -30.19 -13.91
CA LYS A 136 8.28 -30.97 -13.02
C LYS A 136 9.01 -32.20 -12.47
N GLU A 137 9.68 -32.99 -13.31
CA GLU A 137 10.43 -34.17 -12.89
C GLU A 137 11.49 -33.83 -11.83
N LEU A 138 12.22 -32.73 -12.04
CA LEU A 138 13.29 -32.28 -11.16
C LEU A 138 12.80 -31.60 -9.86
N LEU A 139 11.57 -31.10 -9.82
CA LEU A 139 10.94 -30.60 -8.59
C LEU A 139 10.58 -31.71 -7.60
N GLY A 140 10.49 -32.96 -8.06
CA GLY A 140 10.13 -34.11 -7.23
C GLY A 140 8.74 -33.95 -6.60
N ASP A 141 8.68 -34.04 -5.27
CA ASP A 141 7.44 -33.95 -4.50
C ASP A 141 6.94 -32.51 -4.26
N ARG A 142 7.69 -31.49 -4.68
CA ARG A 142 7.24 -30.09 -4.56
C ARG A 142 6.03 -29.83 -5.46
N THR A 143 5.09 -29.04 -4.95
CA THR A 143 3.88 -28.67 -5.69
C THR A 143 4.21 -27.76 -6.87
N ILE A 144 3.90 -28.22 -8.08
CA ILE A 144 3.82 -27.38 -9.28
C ILE A 144 2.38 -27.30 -9.78
N LEU A 145 1.89 -26.08 -9.98
CA LEU A 145 0.57 -25.80 -10.54
C LEU A 145 0.72 -25.05 -11.87
N GLY A 146 0.13 -25.61 -12.92
CA GLY A 146 0.02 -24.99 -14.22
C GLY A 146 -1.15 -24.00 -14.26
N LEU A 147 -0.91 -22.80 -14.79
CA LEU A 147 -1.93 -21.80 -15.07
C LEU A 147 -1.91 -21.49 -16.56
N ALA A 148 -3.09 -21.36 -17.17
CA ALA A 148 -3.19 -20.94 -18.57
C ALA A 148 -4.38 -19.97 -18.78
N PRO A 149 -4.36 -19.13 -19.81
CA PRO A 149 -5.45 -18.20 -20.15
C PRO A 149 -6.78 -18.92 -20.43
N SER A 150 -6.73 -20.12 -21.03
CA SER A 150 -7.90 -20.88 -21.47
C SER A 150 -7.94 -22.28 -20.88
N ALA A 151 -9.15 -22.85 -20.78
CA ALA A 151 -9.33 -24.20 -20.26
C ALA A 151 -8.75 -25.28 -21.21
N SER A 152 -8.74 -25.03 -22.51
CA SER A 152 -8.09 -25.90 -23.50
C SER A 152 -6.57 -25.90 -23.33
N ALA A 153 -5.94 -24.74 -23.16
CA ALA A 153 -4.50 -24.64 -22.89
C ALA A 153 -4.12 -25.30 -21.55
N ALA A 154 -4.91 -25.08 -20.49
CA ALA A 154 -4.70 -25.76 -19.22
C ALA A 154 -4.80 -27.29 -19.33
N ARG A 155 -5.78 -27.81 -20.09
CA ARG A 155 -5.89 -29.25 -20.36
C ARG A 155 -4.70 -29.79 -21.16
N LEU A 156 -4.25 -29.05 -22.17
CA LEU A 156 -3.09 -29.43 -22.96
C LEU A 156 -1.83 -29.49 -22.10
N LEU A 157 -1.58 -28.47 -21.29
CA LEU A 157 -0.46 -28.44 -20.34
C LEU A 157 -0.51 -29.62 -19.37
N ALA A 158 -1.69 -29.94 -18.82
CA ALA A 158 -1.86 -31.10 -17.95
C ALA A 158 -1.60 -32.43 -18.65
N ARG A 159 -2.08 -32.59 -19.89
CA ARG A 159 -1.91 -33.81 -20.67
C ARG A 159 -0.47 -34.01 -21.11
N GLU A 160 0.16 -32.98 -21.65
CA GLU A 160 1.46 -33.09 -22.29
C GLU A 160 2.62 -32.92 -21.30
N ALA A 161 2.58 -31.94 -20.39
CA ALA A 161 3.64 -31.74 -19.39
C ALA A 161 3.41 -32.58 -18.12
N GLY A 162 2.23 -33.17 -17.96
CA GLY A 162 1.86 -33.88 -16.74
C GLY A 162 1.65 -32.96 -15.53
N ILE A 163 1.58 -31.64 -15.72
CA ILE A 163 1.46 -30.66 -14.63
C ILE A 163 -0.02 -30.44 -14.29
N PRO A 164 -0.48 -30.64 -13.05
CA PRO A 164 -1.84 -30.29 -12.66
C PRO A 164 -2.13 -28.84 -13.03
N SER A 165 -3.14 -28.58 -13.86
CA SER A 165 -3.33 -27.26 -14.48
C SER A 165 -4.76 -26.73 -14.35
N ARG A 166 -4.89 -25.41 -14.19
CA ARG A 166 -6.15 -24.68 -14.10
C ARG A 166 -6.09 -23.39 -14.92
N THR A 167 -7.23 -22.74 -15.13
CA THR A 167 -7.22 -21.43 -15.79
C THR A 167 -6.75 -20.35 -14.82
N LEU A 168 -6.11 -19.30 -15.34
CA LEU A 168 -5.73 -18.12 -14.55
C LEU A 168 -6.97 -17.52 -13.86
N GLN A 169 -8.10 -17.42 -14.58
CA GLN A 169 -9.34 -16.92 -14.01
C GLN A 169 -9.82 -17.74 -12.81
N TRP A 170 -9.68 -19.07 -12.85
CA TRP A 170 -10.03 -19.93 -11.71
C TRP A 170 -9.16 -19.59 -10.49
N PHE A 171 -7.85 -19.41 -10.70
CA PHE A 171 -6.91 -19.06 -9.63
C PHE A 171 -7.24 -17.71 -9.02
N LEU A 172 -7.44 -16.67 -9.86
CA LEU A 172 -7.78 -15.33 -9.38
C LEU A 172 -9.11 -15.30 -8.64
N THR A 173 -10.17 -15.94 -9.16
CA THR A 173 -11.48 -15.98 -8.49
C THR A 173 -11.44 -16.78 -7.18
N ARG A 174 -10.65 -17.87 -7.11
CA ARG A 174 -10.48 -18.64 -5.86
C ARG A 174 -9.79 -17.83 -4.75
N HIS A 175 -8.99 -16.85 -5.13
CA HIS A 175 -8.17 -16.05 -4.22
C HIS A 175 -8.49 -14.55 -4.29
N GLU A 176 -9.70 -14.20 -4.73
CA GLU A 176 -10.16 -12.81 -4.90
C GLU A 176 -10.37 -12.13 -3.54
N ASP A 177 -10.92 -12.86 -2.57
CA ASP A 177 -11.20 -12.40 -1.21
C ASP A 177 -10.36 -13.17 -0.18
N LEU A 178 -9.18 -12.60 0.12
CA LEU A 178 -8.26 -13.06 1.17
C LEU A 178 -8.31 -12.17 2.41
N SER A 179 -9.40 -11.41 2.61
CA SER A 179 -9.58 -10.54 3.78
C SER A 179 -9.73 -11.32 5.08
N ASP A 180 -10.33 -12.51 5.02
CA ASP A 180 -10.45 -13.45 6.14
C ASP A 180 -9.09 -14.09 6.48
N PRO A 181 -8.54 -13.84 7.69
CA PRO A 181 -7.25 -14.41 8.10
C PRO A 181 -7.19 -15.94 8.05
N ALA A 182 -8.30 -16.64 8.32
CA ALA A 182 -8.32 -18.10 8.30
C ALA A 182 -8.23 -18.66 6.86
N ARG A 183 -8.94 -18.03 5.91
CA ARG A 183 -8.83 -18.35 4.48
C ARG A 183 -7.42 -18.07 3.97
N LEU A 184 -6.84 -16.92 4.34
CA LEU A 184 -5.49 -16.56 3.97
C LEU A 184 -4.45 -17.54 4.51
N ALA A 185 -4.54 -17.92 5.80
CA ALA A 185 -3.63 -18.87 6.41
C ALA A 185 -3.68 -20.24 5.72
N ARG A 186 -4.89 -20.74 5.41
CA ARG A 186 -5.06 -21.98 4.66
C ARG A 186 -4.47 -21.90 3.26
N ALA A 187 -4.75 -20.82 2.53
CA ALA A 187 -4.23 -20.63 1.18
C ALA A 187 -2.70 -20.50 1.18
N ARG A 188 -2.11 -19.80 2.16
CA ARG A 188 -0.65 -19.75 2.34
C ARG A 188 -0.06 -21.13 2.59
N SER A 189 -0.70 -21.95 3.41
CA SER A 189 -0.24 -23.33 3.64
C SER A 189 -0.36 -24.20 2.38
N GLU A 190 -1.38 -23.99 1.54
CA GLU A 190 -1.57 -24.73 0.28
C GLU A 190 -0.48 -24.39 -0.75
N PHE A 191 -0.01 -23.13 -0.78
CA PHE A 191 0.95 -22.62 -1.75
C PHE A 191 2.38 -22.42 -1.22
N ALA A 192 2.64 -22.78 0.04
CA ALA A 192 3.98 -22.74 0.63
C ALA A 192 4.93 -23.66 -0.16
N GLY A 193 6.01 -23.11 -0.69
CA GLY A 193 6.96 -23.87 -1.50
C GLY A 193 6.47 -24.24 -2.90
N ALA A 194 5.31 -23.73 -3.34
CA ALA A 194 4.75 -24.06 -4.64
C ALA A 194 5.39 -23.25 -5.78
N VAL A 195 5.49 -23.89 -6.94
CA VAL A 195 5.87 -23.26 -8.21
C VAL A 195 4.62 -23.11 -9.08
N LEU A 196 4.35 -21.89 -9.54
CA LEU A 196 3.32 -21.60 -10.54
C LEU A 196 3.97 -21.54 -11.93
N ALA A 197 3.59 -22.46 -12.82
CA ALA A 197 4.00 -22.44 -14.22
C ALA A 197 2.87 -21.84 -15.06
N VAL A 198 3.06 -20.64 -15.60
CA VAL A 198 2.05 -19.89 -16.34
C VAL A 198 2.35 -20.01 -17.83
N ASP A 199 1.62 -20.86 -18.54
CA ASP A 199 1.79 -21.07 -19.97
C ASP A 199 0.96 -20.08 -20.79
N GLU A 200 1.38 -19.80 -22.03
CA GLU A 200 0.81 -18.77 -22.91
C GLU A 200 0.73 -17.38 -22.24
N ALA A 201 1.78 -16.98 -21.51
CA ALA A 201 1.84 -15.73 -20.76
C ALA A 201 1.67 -14.46 -21.63
N SER A 202 1.94 -14.52 -22.93
CA SER A 202 1.71 -13.42 -23.88
C SER A 202 0.22 -13.12 -24.11
N MET A 203 -0.68 -14.05 -23.78
CA MET A 203 -2.13 -13.86 -23.87
C MET A 203 -2.77 -13.28 -22.60
N ILE A 204 -1.97 -12.95 -21.57
CA ILE A 204 -2.46 -12.38 -20.31
C ILE A 204 -2.38 -10.86 -20.41
N ASP A 205 -3.46 -10.16 -20.07
CA ASP A 205 -3.51 -8.70 -20.03
C ASP A 205 -2.85 -8.12 -18.76
N THR A 206 -2.51 -6.83 -18.79
CA THR A 206 -1.78 -6.17 -17.69
C THR A 206 -2.52 -6.25 -16.36
N VAL A 207 -3.86 -6.14 -16.36
CA VAL A 207 -4.66 -6.18 -15.13
C VAL A 207 -4.66 -7.59 -14.51
N ARG A 208 -4.83 -8.64 -15.32
CA ARG A 208 -4.77 -10.02 -14.84
C ARG A 208 -3.34 -10.42 -14.41
N MET A 209 -2.30 -9.93 -15.10
CA MET A 209 -0.91 -10.17 -14.68
C MET A 209 -0.60 -9.50 -13.34
N GLU A 210 -0.97 -8.24 -13.15
CA GLU A 210 -0.83 -7.55 -11.86
C GLU A 210 -1.53 -8.35 -10.74
N ALA A 211 -2.78 -8.77 -10.98
CA ALA A 211 -3.54 -9.54 -10.01
C ALA A 211 -2.88 -10.90 -9.69
N LEU A 212 -2.31 -11.57 -10.70
CA LEU A 212 -1.55 -12.82 -10.52
C LEU A 212 -0.34 -12.61 -9.63
N LEU A 213 0.52 -11.63 -9.95
CA LEU A 213 1.76 -11.38 -9.21
C LEU A 213 1.46 -10.94 -7.78
N ARG A 214 0.48 -10.05 -7.59
CA ARG A 214 -0.01 -9.64 -6.27
C ARG A 214 -0.52 -10.83 -5.46
N THR A 215 -1.35 -11.68 -6.06
CA THR A 215 -1.92 -12.86 -5.38
C THR A 215 -0.83 -13.85 -5.01
N ALA A 216 0.09 -14.15 -5.94
CA ALA A 216 1.22 -15.04 -5.69
C ALA A 216 2.10 -14.54 -4.52
N ARG A 217 2.35 -13.23 -4.46
CA ARG A 217 3.04 -12.58 -3.34
C ARG A 217 2.28 -12.75 -2.03
N THR A 218 0.98 -12.49 -2.01
CA THR A 218 0.13 -12.62 -0.80
C THR A 218 0.10 -14.05 -0.27
N LEU A 219 0.07 -15.03 -1.16
CA LEU A 219 0.05 -16.46 -0.84
C LEU A 219 1.43 -17.02 -0.46
N GLY A 220 2.53 -16.29 -0.69
CA GLY A 220 3.88 -16.77 -0.38
C GLY A 220 4.36 -17.86 -1.35
N VAL A 221 3.90 -17.82 -2.60
CA VAL A 221 4.37 -18.72 -3.67
C VAL A 221 5.89 -18.60 -3.82
N ALA A 222 6.58 -19.73 -3.94
CA ALA A 222 8.03 -19.77 -4.00
C ALA A 222 8.55 -19.22 -5.35
N ARG A 223 7.90 -19.63 -6.45
CA ARG A 223 8.23 -19.15 -7.80
C ARG A 223 7.02 -19.05 -8.73
N VAL A 224 7.04 -18.02 -9.56
CA VAL A 224 6.15 -17.83 -10.72
C VAL A 224 7.01 -17.84 -11.98
N ALA A 225 6.86 -18.90 -12.79
CA ALA A 225 7.51 -19.05 -14.09
C ALA A 225 6.52 -18.66 -15.20
N LEU A 226 6.75 -17.52 -15.84
CA LEU A 226 5.96 -17.03 -16.98
C LEU A 226 6.55 -17.60 -18.28
N VAL A 227 5.80 -18.45 -18.97
CA VAL A 227 6.22 -19.12 -20.21
C VAL A 227 5.35 -18.62 -21.35
N GLY A 228 5.98 -18.10 -22.41
CA GLY A 228 5.23 -17.48 -23.51
C GLY A 228 6.09 -17.18 -24.73
N ASP A 229 5.47 -16.53 -25.72
CA ASP A 229 6.16 -16.00 -26.90
C ASP A 229 5.61 -14.61 -27.22
N THR A 230 6.42 -13.57 -27.06
CA THR A 230 6.03 -12.18 -27.34
C THR A 230 5.70 -11.89 -28.79
N ALA A 231 6.07 -12.76 -29.73
CA ALA A 231 5.71 -12.63 -31.14
C ALA A 231 4.38 -13.31 -31.51
N GLN A 232 3.78 -14.08 -30.59
CA GLN A 232 2.44 -14.65 -30.80
C GLN A 232 1.35 -13.65 -30.42
N LEU A 233 0.08 -14.06 -30.59
CA LEU A 233 -1.07 -13.22 -30.27
C LEU A 233 -1.02 -12.75 -28.81
N ARG A 234 -1.31 -11.46 -28.66
CA ARG A 234 -1.53 -10.79 -27.37
C ARG A 234 -2.88 -11.14 -26.77
N ALA A 235 -3.07 -10.70 -25.53
CA ALA A 235 -4.38 -10.65 -24.90
C ALA A 235 -5.37 -9.84 -25.76
N VAL A 236 -6.64 -10.20 -25.66
CA VAL A 236 -7.75 -9.43 -26.26
C VAL A 236 -8.00 -8.13 -25.49
N ASP A 237 -7.67 -8.14 -24.20
CA ASP A 237 -7.76 -6.99 -23.31
C ASP A 237 -6.39 -6.26 -23.29
N ALA A 238 -6.38 -4.99 -22.89
CA ALA A 238 -5.24 -4.09 -23.05
C ALA A 238 -3.92 -4.56 -22.40
N GLY A 239 -2.81 -4.40 -23.13
CA GLY A 239 -1.44 -4.45 -22.63
C GLY A 239 -0.66 -5.72 -22.96
N GLN A 240 0.67 -5.62 -22.87
CA GLN A 240 1.61 -6.72 -23.18
C GLN A 240 2.54 -7.02 -21.99
N PRO A 241 1.99 -7.45 -20.84
CA PRO A 241 2.73 -7.52 -19.59
C PRO A 241 3.94 -8.46 -19.65
N PHE A 242 3.86 -9.58 -20.37
CA PHE A 242 4.99 -10.50 -20.52
C PHE A 242 6.18 -9.84 -21.24
N ARG A 243 5.93 -9.03 -22.27
CA ARG A 243 6.97 -8.25 -22.97
C ARG A 243 7.51 -7.15 -22.08
N VAL A 244 6.63 -6.40 -21.42
CA VAL A 244 6.98 -5.29 -20.53
C VAL A 244 7.85 -5.77 -19.36
N LEU A 245 7.51 -6.91 -18.74
CA LEU A 245 8.30 -7.52 -17.67
C LEU A 245 9.70 -7.94 -18.15
N GLN A 246 9.80 -8.56 -19.34
CA GLN A 246 11.10 -8.91 -19.94
C GLN A 246 11.95 -7.67 -20.20
N LYS A 247 11.37 -6.64 -20.85
CA LYS A 247 12.05 -5.36 -21.11
C LYS A 247 12.49 -4.69 -19.81
N ALA A 248 11.69 -4.79 -18.76
CA ALA A 248 12.02 -4.28 -17.43
C ALA A 248 13.11 -5.06 -16.68
N GLY A 249 13.67 -6.11 -17.30
CA GLY A 249 14.78 -6.91 -16.75
C GLY A 249 14.34 -8.11 -15.91
N MET A 250 13.16 -8.70 -16.16
CA MET A 250 12.81 -9.99 -15.56
C MET A 250 13.82 -11.07 -16.03
N ALA A 251 14.38 -11.84 -15.10
CA ALA A 251 15.27 -12.95 -15.44
C ALA A 251 14.57 -13.94 -16.38
N THR A 252 15.02 -14.01 -17.63
CA THR A 252 14.31 -14.72 -18.71
C THR A 252 15.26 -15.63 -19.49
N ALA A 253 14.90 -16.91 -19.61
CA ALA A 253 15.59 -17.82 -20.51
C ALA A 253 15.02 -17.71 -21.94
N LEU A 254 15.90 -17.75 -22.94
CA LEU A 254 15.52 -17.76 -24.35
C LEU A 254 15.54 -19.19 -24.89
N MET A 255 14.42 -19.62 -25.48
CA MET A 255 14.27 -20.88 -26.21
C MET A 255 13.97 -20.56 -27.68
N ASP A 256 15.04 -20.31 -28.43
CA ASP A 256 14.97 -19.80 -29.80
C ASP A 256 14.98 -20.86 -30.91
N GLU A 257 15.42 -22.07 -30.58
CA GLU A 257 15.49 -23.18 -31.51
C GLU A 257 14.11 -23.79 -31.81
N VAL A 258 13.58 -23.58 -33.02
CA VAL A 258 12.34 -24.21 -33.48
C VAL A 258 12.60 -25.65 -33.94
N LEU A 259 12.00 -26.62 -33.24
CA LEU A 259 12.19 -28.06 -33.50
C LEU A 259 11.06 -28.68 -34.30
N ARG A 260 9.87 -28.06 -34.33
CA ARG A 260 8.67 -28.66 -34.91
C ARG A 260 8.66 -28.67 -36.45
N GLN A 261 9.20 -27.62 -37.06
CA GLN A 261 9.15 -27.40 -38.51
C GLN A 261 10.35 -28.11 -39.12
N LYS A 262 10.08 -29.12 -39.94
CA LYS A 262 11.13 -29.91 -40.60
C LYS A 262 11.56 -29.32 -41.94
N ASP A 263 10.63 -28.67 -42.64
CA ASP A 263 10.90 -27.99 -43.91
C ASP A 263 11.75 -26.72 -43.66
N PRO A 264 12.97 -26.63 -44.22
CA PRO A 264 13.85 -25.47 -44.05
C PRO A 264 13.22 -24.16 -44.55
N GLU A 265 12.47 -24.18 -45.66
CA GLU A 265 11.85 -22.97 -46.21
C GLU A 265 10.73 -22.47 -45.30
N LEU A 266 9.92 -23.40 -44.76
CA LEU A 266 8.87 -23.09 -43.80
C LEU A 266 9.43 -22.53 -42.49
N LYS A 267 10.53 -23.11 -42.01
CA LYS A 267 11.26 -22.66 -40.82
C LYS A 267 11.84 -21.25 -41.02
N GLU A 268 12.44 -20.98 -42.18
CA GLU A 268 12.95 -19.65 -42.51
C GLU A 268 11.81 -18.63 -42.63
N ALA A 269 10.73 -18.97 -43.34
CA ALA A 269 9.55 -18.10 -43.46
C ALA A 269 8.96 -17.76 -42.08
N SER A 270 8.84 -18.75 -41.19
CA SER A 270 8.36 -18.52 -39.81
C SER A 270 9.30 -17.61 -39.02
N GLY A 271 10.61 -17.79 -39.18
CA GLY A 271 11.63 -16.92 -38.61
C GLY A 271 11.54 -15.47 -39.09
N ARG A 272 11.33 -15.25 -40.40
CA ARG A 272 11.14 -13.92 -41.01
C ARG A 272 9.87 -13.24 -40.52
N ALA A 273 8.74 -13.97 -40.52
CA ALA A 273 7.48 -13.45 -40.01
C ALA A 273 7.63 -13.01 -38.54
N ARG A 274 8.36 -13.79 -37.74
CA ARG A 274 8.65 -13.49 -36.34
C ARG A 274 9.60 -12.31 -36.12
N ALA A 275 10.63 -12.19 -36.95
CA ALA A 275 11.59 -11.09 -36.92
C ALA A 275 10.97 -9.76 -37.35
N GLY A 276 9.74 -9.80 -37.85
CA GLY A 276 9.03 -8.64 -38.30
C GLY A 276 9.27 -8.33 -39.78
N GLU A 277 9.44 -9.35 -40.61
CA GLU A 277 9.69 -9.22 -42.04
C GLU A 277 8.63 -10.01 -42.83
N PRO A 278 7.34 -9.58 -42.83
CA PRO A 278 6.24 -10.33 -43.47
C PRO A 278 6.44 -10.45 -44.98
N GLY A 279 6.99 -9.42 -45.66
CA GLY A 279 7.34 -9.49 -47.08
C GLY A 279 8.37 -10.57 -47.41
N GLU A 280 9.44 -10.69 -46.60
CA GLU A 280 10.42 -11.76 -46.74
C GLU A 280 9.82 -13.14 -46.47
N ALA A 281 8.97 -13.25 -45.44
CA ALA A 281 8.28 -14.49 -45.11
C ALA A 281 7.39 -14.97 -46.27
N LEU A 282 6.58 -14.07 -46.85
CA LEU A 282 5.72 -14.38 -48.00
C LEU A 282 6.55 -14.74 -49.24
N ARG A 283 7.69 -14.07 -49.46
CA ARG A 283 8.62 -14.42 -50.54
C ARG A 283 9.21 -15.82 -50.37
N ARG A 284 9.60 -16.20 -49.15
CA ARG A 284 10.08 -17.55 -48.82
C ARG A 284 9.00 -18.62 -48.97
N LEU A 285 7.75 -18.29 -48.68
CA LEU A 285 6.62 -19.20 -48.92
C LEU A 285 6.38 -19.44 -50.43
N GLY A 286 6.68 -18.47 -51.29
CA GLY A 286 6.72 -18.64 -52.75
C GLY A 286 5.41 -19.18 -53.33
N ARG A 287 5.43 -20.42 -53.83
CA ARG A 287 4.25 -21.10 -54.43
C ARG A 287 3.20 -21.55 -53.41
N ARG A 288 3.52 -21.45 -52.12
CA ARG A 288 2.60 -21.73 -51.00
C ARG A 288 1.64 -20.57 -50.72
N VAL A 289 1.82 -19.42 -51.37
CA VAL A 289 0.86 -18.30 -51.33
C VAL A 289 0.10 -18.27 -52.65
N ARG A 290 -1.23 -18.34 -52.60
CA ARG A 290 -2.10 -18.36 -53.79
C ARG A 290 -3.12 -17.24 -53.73
N GLU A 291 -3.30 -16.57 -54.86
CA GLU A 291 -4.24 -15.48 -55.01
C GLU A 291 -5.58 -15.99 -55.56
N HIS A 292 -6.68 -15.58 -54.93
CA HIS A 292 -8.04 -15.87 -55.33
C HIS A 292 -8.94 -14.68 -55.04
N PRO A 293 -10.00 -14.41 -55.84
CA PRO A 293 -10.96 -13.36 -55.52
C PRO A 293 -11.46 -13.46 -54.08
N ARG A 294 -11.66 -12.32 -53.43
CA ARG A 294 -11.98 -12.23 -51.99
C ARG A 294 -13.15 -13.13 -51.59
N GLU A 295 -14.18 -13.19 -52.41
CA GLU A 295 -15.39 -14.01 -52.22
C GLU A 295 -15.14 -15.53 -52.36
N GLU A 296 -14.08 -15.94 -53.06
CA GLU A 296 -13.71 -17.34 -53.27
C GLU A 296 -12.68 -17.85 -52.26
N LEU A 297 -12.10 -16.99 -51.40
CA LEU A 297 -11.09 -17.40 -50.43
C LEU A 297 -11.58 -18.50 -49.47
N GLY A 298 -12.76 -18.31 -48.87
CA GLY A 298 -13.38 -19.29 -47.99
C GLY A 298 -13.75 -20.59 -48.71
N PRO A 299 -14.50 -20.53 -49.82
CA PRO A 299 -14.84 -21.71 -50.61
C PRO A 299 -13.62 -22.49 -51.11
N GLU A 300 -12.59 -21.81 -51.62
CA GLU A 300 -11.37 -22.48 -52.10
C GLU A 300 -10.63 -23.20 -50.97
N ALA A 301 -10.53 -22.61 -49.78
CA ALA A 301 -9.95 -23.30 -48.63
C ALA A 301 -10.71 -24.59 -48.29
N GLY A 302 -12.05 -24.54 -48.32
CA GLY A 302 -12.91 -25.71 -48.14
C GLY A 302 -12.69 -26.78 -49.21
N ARG A 303 -12.66 -26.40 -50.50
CA ARG A 303 -12.40 -27.31 -51.62
C ARG A 303 -11.02 -27.96 -51.53
N ARG A 304 -10.00 -27.20 -51.16
CA ARG A 304 -8.62 -27.70 -50.95
C ARG A 304 -8.57 -28.76 -49.87
N TRP A 305 -9.24 -28.52 -48.75
CA TRP A 305 -9.33 -29.49 -47.67
C TRP A 305 -10.11 -30.74 -48.07
N LEU A 306 -11.24 -30.58 -48.78
CA LEU A 306 -12.02 -31.70 -49.33
C LEU A 306 -11.22 -32.54 -50.34
N ALA A 307 -10.31 -31.93 -51.10
CA ALA A 307 -9.45 -32.64 -52.04
C ALA A 307 -8.39 -33.50 -51.35
N LEU A 308 -8.14 -33.32 -50.04
CA LEU A 308 -7.22 -34.16 -49.29
C LEU A 308 -7.80 -35.55 -49.04
N PRO A 309 -6.95 -36.60 -48.98
CA PRO A 309 -7.34 -37.90 -48.46
C PRO A 309 -7.94 -37.81 -47.04
N PRO A 310 -8.89 -38.68 -46.66
CA PRO A 310 -9.53 -38.65 -45.34
C PRO A 310 -8.55 -38.65 -44.16
N GLU A 311 -7.45 -39.38 -44.27
CA GLU A 311 -6.38 -39.45 -43.26
C GLU A 311 -5.64 -38.11 -43.11
N ASP A 312 -5.37 -37.39 -44.20
CA ASP A 312 -4.69 -36.10 -44.18
C ASP A 312 -5.61 -34.97 -43.72
N ARG A 313 -6.93 -35.11 -43.93
CA ARG A 313 -7.94 -34.15 -43.45
C ARG A 313 -7.93 -34.02 -41.92
N ALA A 314 -7.69 -35.11 -41.20
CA ALA A 314 -7.63 -35.12 -39.74
C ALA A 314 -6.44 -34.31 -39.20
N ASP A 315 -5.33 -34.31 -39.93
CA ASP A 315 -4.07 -33.65 -39.56
C ASP A 315 -3.88 -32.26 -40.20
N THR A 316 -4.91 -31.77 -40.91
CA THR A 316 -4.90 -30.45 -41.58
C THR A 316 -5.86 -29.48 -40.90
N LEU A 317 -5.34 -28.33 -40.46
CA LEU A 317 -6.15 -27.23 -39.93
C LEU A 317 -6.47 -26.19 -41.00
N ILE A 318 -7.71 -25.72 -41.02
CA ILE A 318 -8.09 -24.51 -41.77
C ILE A 318 -8.22 -23.33 -40.80
N LEU A 319 -7.48 -22.26 -41.06
CA LEU A 319 -7.46 -21.04 -40.25
C LEU A 319 -8.06 -19.89 -41.06
N ALA A 320 -9.02 -19.19 -40.45
CA ALA A 320 -9.66 -18.02 -41.02
C ALA A 320 -9.67 -16.86 -40.00
N PRO A 321 -9.56 -15.61 -40.46
CA PRO A 321 -9.40 -14.45 -39.59
C PRO A 321 -10.75 -13.95 -39.08
N THR A 322 -11.82 -14.13 -39.87
CA THR A 322 -13.16 -13.62 -39.55
C THR A 322 -14.20 -14.73 -39.42
N HIS A 323 -15.28 -14.45 -38.67
CA HIS A 323 -16.43 -15.36 -38.58
C HIS A 323 -17.14 -15.55 -39.92
N ALA A 324 -17.12 -14.55 -40.81
CA ALA A 324 -17.71 -14.61 -42.14
C ALA A 324 -17.00 -15.61 -43.05
N ILE A 325 -15.66 -15.47 -43.19
CA ILE A 325 -14.85 -16.41 -43.98
C ILE A 325 -14.97 -17.83 -43.40
N ARG A 326 -14.90 -17.96 -42.07
CA ARG A 326 -15.06 -19.25 -41.40
C ARG A 326 -16.41 -19.90 -41.71
N ARG A 327 -17.49 -19.12 -41.82
CA ARG A 327 -18.82 -19.62 -42.22
C ARG A 327 -18.76 -20.17 -43.64
N GLN A 328 -18.22 -19.40 -44.60
CA GLN A 328 -18.06 -19.84 -45.99
C GLN A 328 -17.25 -21.15 -46.11
N VAL A 329 -16.13 -21.26 -45.37
CA VAL A 329 -15.32 -22.49 -45.33
C VAL A 329 -16.16 -23.66 -44.80
N ASN A 330 -16.82 -23.49 -43.65
CA ASN A 330 -17.61 -24.54 -43.03
C ASN A 330 -18.76 -24.99 -43.95
N ASP A 331 -19.47 -24.06 -44.57
CA ASP A 331 -20.58 -24.35 -45.49
C ASP A 331 -20.08 -25.16 -46.69
N THR A 332 -18.97 -24.71 -47.31
CA THR A 332 -18.36 -25.43 -48.45
C THR A 332 -17.88 -26.83 -48.07
N VAL A 333 -17.24 -26.99 -46.91
CA VAL A 333 -16.81 -28.30 -46.42
C VAL A 333 -18.02 -29.19 -46.18
N ARG A 334 -19.08 -28.68 -45.54
CA ARG A 334 -20.30 -29.44 -45.28
C ARG A 334 -20.98 -29.88 -46.57
N GLU A 335 -21.20 -28.97 -47.52
CA GLU A 335 -21.77 -29.31 -48.84
C GLU A 335 -20.98 -30.42 -49.52
N GLY A 336 -19.64 -30.34 -49.52
CA GLY A 336 -18.80 -31.38 -50.09
C GLY A 336 -18.87 -32.73 -49.36
N LEU A 337 -18.95 -32.73 -48.02
CA LEU A 337 -19.12 -33.95 -47.24
C LEU A 337 -20.53 -34.55 -47.39
N GLU A 338 -21.56 -33.73 -47.60
CA GLU A 338 -22.92 -34.19 -47.93
C GLU A 338 -22.96 -34.86 -49.30
N VAL A 339 -22.38 -34.24 -50.33
CA VAL A 339 -22.27 -34.83 -51.67
C VAL A 339 -21.48 -36.14 -51.65
N ALA A 340 -20.45 -36.23 -50.81
CA ALA A 340 -19.67 -37.45 -50.61
C ALA A 340 -20.40 -38.53 -49.77
N GLY A 341 -21.59 -38.25 -49.23
CA GLY A 341 -22.35 -39.16 -48.36
C GLY A 341 -21.72 -39.39 -46.99
N LEU A 342 -20.73 -38.59 -46.60
CA LEU A 342 -20.05 -38.65 -45.30
C LEU A 342 -20.88 -37.97 -44.21
N LEU A 343 -21.69 -36.98 -44.57
CA LEU A 343 -22.75 -36.45 -43.72
C LEU A 343 -24.07 -37.13 -44.07
N HIS A 344 -24.66 -37.83 -43.10
CA HIS A 344 -25.81 -38.69 -43.35
C HIS A 344 -26.83 -38.70 -42.20
N GLY A 345 -27.97 -39.36 -42.44
CA GLY A 345 -29.02 -39.55 -41.45
C GLY A 345 -29.91 -38.32 -41.23
N ARG A 346 -30.50 -38.23 -40.03
CA ARG A 346 -31.44 -37.16 -39.66
C ARG A 346 -30.72 -35.83 -39.47
N VAL A 347 -31.40 -34.74 -39.82
CA VAL A 347 -30.95 -33.37 -39.53
C VAL A 347 -31.50 -32.94 -38.18
N LEU A 348 -30.63 -32.46 -37.31
CA LEU A 348 -31.01 -31.77 -36.07
C LEU A 348 -30.67 -30.29 -36.20
N VAL A 349 -31.70 -29.43 -36.20
CA VAL A 349 -31.51 -27.98 -36.18
C VAL A 349 -31.36 -27.52 -34.74
N VAL A 350 -30.35 -26.71 -34.46
CA VAL A 350 -30.05 -26.18 -33.13
C VAL A 350 -29.83 -24.68 -33.18
N ASP A 351 -30.47 -23.97 -32.24
CA ASP A 351 -30.26 -22.55 -31.99
C ASP A 351 -29.02 -22.37 -31.10
N ARG A 352 -27.85 -22.23 -31.72
CA ARG A 352 -26.58 -22.00 -31.01
C ARG A 352 -26.49 -20.58 -30.47
N LEU A 353 -25.75 -20.44 -29.38
CA LEU A 353 -25.52 -19.16 -28.69
C LEU A 353 -24.11 -18.66 -28.98
N VAL A 354 -24.02 -17.41 -29.45
CA VAL A 354 -22.77 -16.72 -29.79
C VAL A 354 -22.61 -15.53 -28.84
N ASP A 355 -21.60 -15.57 -27.98
CA ASP A 355 -21.32 -14.51 -27.01
C ASP A 355 -20.87 -13.22 -27.72
N ARG A 356 -21.56 -12.10 -27.43
CA ARG A 356 -21.23 -10.75 -27.93
C ARG A 356 -19.97 -10.17 -27.27
N ARG A 357 -19.46 -10.79 -26.20
CA ARG A 357 -18.24 -10.40 -25.45
C ARG A 357 -18.27 -8.94 -24.99
N LEU A 358 -19.37 -8.55 -24.36
CA LEU A 358 -19.51 -7.20 -23.79
C LEU A 358 -18.38 -6.89 -22.79
N THR A 359 -17.87 -5.65 -22.85
CA THR A 359 -17.00 -5.14 -21.78
C THR A 359 -17.78 -4.92 -20.49
N ARG A 360 -17.11 -4.71 -19.35
CA ARG A 360 -17.81 -4.40 -18.09
C ARG A 360 -18.66 -3.15 -18.21
N ALA A 361 -18.10 -2.12 -18.87
CA ALA A 361 -18.81 -0.88 -19.14
C ALA A 361 -20.09 -1.10 -19.97
N GLN A 362 -20.03 -1.88 -21.06
CA GLN A 362 -21.20 -2.19 -21.87
C GLN A 362 -22.22 -3.02 -21.08
N ALA A 363 -21.79 -4.06 -20.37
CA ALA A 363 -22.71 -4.86 -19.56
C ALA A 363 -23.38 -4.05 -18.42
N SER A 364 -22.75 -2.98 -17.94
CA SER A 364 -23.35 -2.07 -16.95
C SER A 364 -24.34 -1.07 -17.54
N ASP A 365 -24.37 -0.92 -18.87
CA ASP A 365 -25.22 0.03 -19.56
C ASP A 365 -26.55 -0.61 -19.96
N MET A 366 -27.64 0.02 -19.53
CA MET A 366 -29.00 -0.40 -19.85
C MET A 366 -29.30 -0.34 -21.35
N ASN A 367 -28.60 0.50 -22.13
CA ASN A 367 -28.78 0.55 -23.58
C ASN A 367 -28.16 -0.65 -24.31
N SER A 368 -27.31 -1.44 -23.66
CA SER A 368 -26.67 -2.62 -24.28
C SER A 368 -27.59 -3.85 -24.38
N TYR A 369 -28.83 -3.76 -23.90
CA TYR A 369 -29.81 -4.85 -23.89
C TYR A 369 -31.00 -4.50 -24.78
N GLU A 370 -31.45 -5.39 -25.64
CA GLU A 370 -32.66 -5.20 -26.45
C GLU A 370 -33.65 -6.37 -26.27
N PRO A 371 -34.98 -6.13 -26.39
CA PRO A 371 -35.95 -7.21 -26.41
C PRO A 371 -35.60 -8.27 -27.47
N GLY A 372 -35.58 -9.54 -27.07
CA GLY A 372 -35.14 -10.67 -27.89
C GLY A 372 -33.71 -11.13 -27.64
N ASP A 373 -32.88 -10.33 -26.96
CA ASP A 373 -31.53 -10.74 -26.58
C ASP A 373 -31.55 -11.93 -25.61
N THR A 374 -30.56 -12.82 -25.72
CA THR A 374 -30.45 -13.99 -24.84
C THR A 374 -29.30 -13.84 -23.84
N LEU A 375 -29.61 -13.99 -22.55
CA LEU A 375 -28.67 -13.96 -21.45
C LEU A 375 -28.36 -15.35 -20.93
N VAL A 376 -27.08 -15.64 -20.74
CA VAL A 376 -26.58 -16.92 -20.26
C VAL A 376 -25.88 -16.72 -18.92
N PHE A 377 -26.49 -17.16 -17.83
CA PHE A 377 -25.97 -16.92 -16.48
C PHE A 377 -24.80 -17.85 -16.13
N HIS A 378 -23.83 -17.32 -15.38
CA HIS A 378 -22.62 -17.99 -14.91
C HIS A 378 -22.58 -18.09 -13.37
N ARG A 379 -23.35 -17.26 -12.67
CA ARG A 379 -23.49 -17.25 -11.21
C ARG A 379 -24.96 -17.24 -10.82
N ASP A 380 -25.22 -17.63 -9.59
CA ASP A 380 -26.55 -17.60 -9.00
C ASP A 380 -26.85 -16.17 -8.53
N VAL A 381 -27.53 -15.37 -9.35
CA VAL A 381 -27.85 -13.95 -9.09
C VAL A 381 -29.15 -13.55 -9.78
N PHE A 382 -29.81 -12.50 -9.28
CA PHE A 382 -31.05 -11.94 -9.85
C PHE A 382 -32.18 -12.98 -10.00
N GLY A 383 -32.20 -13.97 -9.10
CA GLY A 383 -33.08 -15.14 -9.15
C GLY A 383 -32.64 -16.22 -10.13
N CYS A 384 -31.79 -15.92 -11.11
CA CYS A 384 -31.24 -16.87 -12.08
C CYS A 384 -30.16 -17.76 -11.44
N ARG A 385 -30.06 -19.01 -11.88
CA ARG A 385 -29.00 -19.95 -11.51
C ARG A 385 -27.90 -19.96 -12.56
N SER A 386 -26.71 -20.38 -12.16
CA SER A 386 -25.61 -20.65 -13.07
C SER A 386 -26.02 -21.69 -14.10
N GLY A 387 -25.95 -21.31 -15.38
CA GLY A 387 -26.39 -22.13 -16.52
C GLY A 387 -27.78 -21.78 -17.06
N ASP A 388 -28.57 -20.97 -16.35
CA ASP A 388 -29.87 -20.53 -16.86
C ASP A 388 -29.69 -19.69 -18.13
N ILE A 389 -30.62 -19.90 -19.06
CA ILE A 389 -30.72 -19.14 -20.31
C ILE A 389 -32.03 -18.36 -20.24
N CYS A 390 -31.93 -17.04 -20.17
CA CYS A 390 -33.06 -16.13 -20.05
C CYS A 390 -33.14 -15.23 -21.29
N MET A 391 -34.34 -14.79 -21.65
CA MET A 391 -34.55 -13.88 -22.78
C MET A 391 -34.94 -12.50 -22.27
N VAL A 392 -34.37 -11.44 -22.82
CA VAL A 392 -34.78 -10.06 -22.52
C VAL A 392 -36.15 -9.82 -23.15
N THR A 393 -37.13 -9.44 -22.35
CA THR A 393 -38.49 -9.13 -22.81
C THR A 393 -38.75 -7.63 -22.88
N GLY A 394 -38.03 -6.83 -22.11
CA GLY A 394 -38.23 -5.39 -22.06
C GLY A 394 -37.32 -4.66 -21.07
N LYS A 395 -37.58 -3.36 -20.92
CA LYS A 395 -36.96 -2.47 -19.92
C LYS A 395 -38.05 -1.73 -19.18
N GLU A 396 -38.05 -1.78 -17.86
CA GLU A 396 -39.06 -1.14 -17.00
C GLU A 396 -38.37 -0.48 -15.78
N GLU A 397 -38.68 0.78 -15.50
CA GLU A 397 -38.22 1.50 -14.29
C GLU A 397 -36.70 1.37 -14.00
N GLY A 398 -35.86 1.39 -15.05
CA GLY A 398 -34.41 1.23 -14.91
C GLY A 398 -33.91 -0.20 -14.73
N HIS A 399 -34.77 -1.20 -14.94
CA HIS A 399 -34.45 -2.63 -14.88
C HIS A 399 -34.60 -3.28 -16.27
N VAL A 400 -33.77 -4.28 -16.53
CA VAL A 400 -33.94 -5.21 -17.65
C VAL A 400 -34.86 -6.34 -17.17
N VAL A 401 -35.93 -6.58 -17.92
CA VAL A 401 -36.92 -7.63 -17.65
C VAL A 401 -36.59 -8.86 -18.46
N LEU A 402 -36.58 -10.02 -17.81
CA LEU A 402 -36.16 -11.30 -18.36
C LEU A 402 -37.27 -12.34 -18.21
N ALA A 403 -37.45 -13.16 -19.24
CA ALA A 403 -38.16 -14.43 -19.15
C ALA A 403 -37.17 -15.54 -18.80
N GLY A 404 -37.36 -16.20 -17.66
CA GLY A 404 -36.59 -17.35 -17.21
C GLY A 404 -36.89 -18.63 -17.99
N PRO A 405 -36.08 -19.69 -17.84
CA PRO A 405 -36.29 -20.98 -18.52
C PRO A 405 -37.58 -21.69 -18.10
N ASP A 406 -38.13 -21.34 -16.95
CA ASP A 406 -39.41 -21.81 -16.40
C ASP A 406 -40.60 -20.90 -16.76
N GLY A 407 -40.37 -19.86 -17.57
CA GLY A 407 -41.39 -18.85 -17.91
C GLY A 407 -41.62 -17.81 -16.81
N SER A 408 -40.91 -17.89 -15.68
CA SER A 408 -40.99 -16.87 -14.63
C SER A 408 -40.35 -15.57 -15.08
N GLU A 409 -40.95 -14.45 -14.69
CA GLU A 409 -40.35 -13.14 -14.91
C GLU A 409 -39.27 -12.85 -13.87
N ARG A 410 -38.14 -12.32 -14.33
CA ARG A 410 -37.00 -11.93 -13.50
C ARG A 410 -36.57 -10.53 -13.91
N ARG A 411 -36.03 -9.77 -12.97
CA ARG A 411 -35.63 -8.38 -13.21
C ARG A 411 -34.26 -8.16 -12.62
N PHE A 412 -33.43 -7.38 -13.31
CA PHE A 412 -32.16 -6.94 -12.75
C PHE A 412 -31.83 -5.53 -13.22
N ARG A 413 -31.08 -4.82 -12.39
CA ARG A 413 -30.48 -3.54 -12.76
C ARG A 413 -29.04 -3.78 -13.19
N PRO A 414 -28.65 -3.42 -14.42
CA PRO A 414 -27.26 -3.50 -14.85
C PRO A 414 -26.33 -2.76 -13.87
N SER A 415 -25.21 -3.40 -13.53
CA SER A 415 -24.21 -2.90 -12.59
C SER A 415 -22.81 -3.06 -13.17
N GLY A 416 -21.81 -2.37 -12.60
CA GLY A 416 -20.42 -2.39 -13.09
C GLY A 416 -19.75 -3.79 -13.15
N ASN A 417 -20.36 -4.80 -12.51
CA ASN A 417 -19.91 -6.19 -12.50
C ASN A 417 -20.85 -7.15 -13.27
N ALA A 418 -21.83 -6.63 -14.01
CA ALA A 418 -22.82 -7.43 -14.74
C ALA A 418 -22.20 -8.50 -15.66
N SER A 419 -21.12 -8.18 -16.38
CA SER A 419 -20.43 -9.14 -17.26
C SER A 419 -19.76 -10.31 -16.52
N THR A 420 -19.61 -10.23 -15.19
CA THR A 420 -19.13 -11.36 -14.38
C THR A 420 -20.23 -12.37 -14.05
N TYR A 421 -21.49 -11.96 -14.20
CA TYR A 421 -22.67 -12.75 -13.84
C TYR A 421 -23.26 -13.52 -15.00
N PHE A 422 -23.19 -12.97 -16.22
CA PHE A 422 -23.79 -13.55 -17.42
C PHE A 422 -23.06 -13.10 -18.69
N ALA A 423 -23.33 -13.81 -19.79
CA ALA A 423 -22.97 -13.41 -21.15
C ALA A 423 -24.23 -13.03 -21.95
N LEU A 424 -24.16 -11.94 -22.71
CA LEU A 424 -25.17 -11.55 -23.70
C LEU A 424 -24.85 -12.25 -25.02
N CYS A 425 -25.78 -13.04 -25.53
CA CYS A 425 -25.57 -13.92 -26.67
C CYS A 425 -26.56 -13.64 -27.79
N ASP A 426 -26.04 -13.64 -29.02
CA ASP A 426 -26.84 -13.81 -30.23
C ASP A 426 -27.26 -15.27 -30.40
N THR A 427 -28.39 -15.49 -31.07
CA THR A 427 -28.86 -16.81 -31.46
C THR A 427 -28.67 -17.01 -32.94
N GLU A 428 -27.99 -18.09 -33.32
CA GLU A 428 -27.83 -18.49 -34.72
C GLU A 428 -28.31 -19.93 -34.93
N ARG A 429 -28.94 -20.20 -36.07
CA ARG A 429 -29.32 -21.57 -36.45
C ARG A 429 -28.15 -22.31 -37.08
N ILE A 430 -27.94 -23.53 -36.62
CA ILE A 430 -27.01 -24.48 -37.23
C ILE A 430 -27.68 -25.84 -37.38
N GLU A 431 -27.18 -26.63 -38.33
CA GLU A 431 -27.66 -27.98 -38.60
C GLU A 431 -26.61 -29.01 -38.21
N LEU A 432 -27.02 -30.10 -37.59
CA LEU A 432 -26.17 -31.23 -37.25
C LEU A 432 -26.63 -32.47 -38.00
N ARG A 433 -25.67 -33.26 -38.48
CA ARG A 433 -25.85 -34.58 -39.10
C ARG A 433 -24.88 -35.60 -38.52
N ALA A 434 -25.12 -36.88 -38.75
CA ALA A 434 -24.11 -37.89 -38.42
C ALA A 434 -22.89 -37.72 -39.35
N GLY A 435 -21.69 -37.91 -38.81
CA GLY A 435 -20.39 -37.62 -39.46
C GLY A 435 -19.87 -36.20 -39.19
N GLU A 436 -20.65 -35.33 -38.55
CA GLU A 436 -20.31 -33.92 -38.36
C GLU A 436 -19.20 -33.73 -37.30
N ARG A 437 -18.21 -32.87 -37.59
CA ARG A 437 -17.24 -32.41 -36.58
C ARG A 437 -17.71 -31.13 -35.91
N ILE A 438 -17.81 -31.16 -34.58
CA ILE A 438 -18.23 -30.02 -33.77
C ILE A 438 -17.20 -29.66 -32.71
N ARG A 439 -17.27 -28.41 -32.23
CA ARG A 439 -16.52 -27.92 -31.08
C ARG A 439 -17.47 -27.36 -30.04
N TRP A 440 -17.17 -27.59 -28.77
CA TRP A 440 -17.92 -27.01 -27.66
C TRP A 440 -17.54 -25.55 -27.47
N THR A 441 -18.52 -24.66 -27.27
CA THR A 441 -18.28 -23.23 -27.01
C THR A 441 -18.40 -22.87 -25.52
N ARG A 442 -18.75 -23.84 -24.67
CA ARG A 442 -18.88 -23.64 -23.22
C ARG A 442 -18.47 -24.89 -22.43
N ASN A 443 -17.82 -24.66 -21.28
CA ASN A 443 -17.44 -25.71 -20.34
C ASN A 443 -18.68 -26.35 -19.67
N ARG A 444 -18.59 -27.64 -19.38
CA ARG A 444 -19.56 -28.39 -18.58
C ARG A 444 -18.84 -29.41 -17.71
N LYS A 445 -19.07 -29.36 -16.40
CA LYS A 445 -18.54 -30.35 -15.45
C LYS A 445 -19.08 -31.76 -15.75
N ALA A 446 -18.27 -32.77 -15.44
CA ALA A 446 -18.69 -34.17 -15.51
C ALA A 446 -19.97 -34.40 -14.68
N GLY A 447 -20.94 -35.11 -15.25
CA GLY A 447 -22.21 -35.41 -14.59
C GLY A 447 -22.22 -36.80 -13.95
N ARG A 448 -22.81 -36.94 -12.76
CA ARG A 448 -23.30 -38.23 -12.27
C ARG A 448 -24.56 -38.59 -13.07
N THR A 449 -24.52 -39.67 -13.81
CA THR A 449 -25.73 -40.34 -14.28
C THR A 449 -26.23 -41.27 -13.18
N GLY A 450 -27.54 -41.46 -13.06
CA GLY A 450 -28.12 -42.43 -12.12
C GLY A 450 -27.55 -43.85 -12.30
N PHE A 451 -27.80 -44.72 -11.31
CA PHE A 451 -27.27 -46.09 -11.21
C PHE A 451 -27.18 -46.80 -12.57
N GLY A 452 -25.95 -47.19 -12.97
CA GLY A 452 -25.69 -48.07 -14.12
C GLY A 452 -25.33 -47.42 -15.46
N HIS A 453 -25.39 -46.10 -15.60
CA HIS A 453 -24.97 -45.43 -16.86
C HIS A 453 -23.53 -44.91 -16.79
N PRO A 454 -22.76 -44.97 -17.90
CA PRO A 454 -21.42 -44.37 -17.96
C PRO A 454 -21.49 -42.86 -17.70
N ARG A 455 -20.56 -42.38 -16.85
CA ARG A 455 -20.44 -40.95 -16.52
C ARG A 455 -20.27 -40.13 -17.79
N ARG A 456 -21.04 -39.05 -17.94
CA ARG A 456 -20.83 -38.10 -19.03
C ARG A 456 -19.48 -37.38 -18.83
N PRO A 457 -18.64 -37.26 -19.87
CA PRO A 457 -17.35 -36.62 -19.75
C PRO A 457 -17.49 -35.12 -19.44
N GLU A 458 -16.41 -34.55 -18.91
CA GLU A 458 -16.30 -33.10 -18.76
C GLU A 458 -16.05 -32.46 -20.12
N LEU A 459 -16.93 -31.55 -20.55
CA LEU A 459 -16.77 -30.81 -21.80
C LEU A 459 -16.03 -29.51 -21.51
N VAL A 460 -15.10 -29.13 -22.38
CA VAL A 460 -14.39 -27.84 -22.29
C VAL A 460 -14.56 -27.06 -23.58
N ASN A 461 -14.66 -25.75 -23.42
CA ASN A 461 -14.66 -24.77 -24.50
C ASN A 461 -13.42 -24.97 -25.39
N GLY A 462 -13.67 -25.14 -26.69
CA GLY A 462 -12.68 -25.49 -27.70
C GLY A 462 -12.47 -27.00 -27.87
N GLY A 463 -12.97 -27.86 -26.98
CA GLY A 463 -12.91 -29.31 -27.17
C GLY A 463 -13.76 -29.76 -28.35
N GLU A 464 -13.27 -30.73 -29.11
CA GLU A 464 -13.92 -31.23 -30.33
C GLU A 464 -14.63 -32.56 -30.10
N ALA A 465 -15.64 -32.85 -30.91
CA ALA A 465 -16.32 -34.12 -30.95
C ALA A 465 -16.88 -34.42 -32.35
N GLU A 466 -17.09 -35.70 -32.63
CA GLU A 466 -17.76 -36.21 -33.82
C GLU A 466 -19.21 -36.57 -33.48
N VAL A 467 -20.17 -36.18 -34.31
CA VAL A 467 -21.56 -36.63 -34.22
C VAL A 467 -21.68 -38.01 -34.85
N LEU A 468 -21.98 -39.03 -34.05
CA LEU A 468 -22.08 -40.42 -34.54
C LEU A 468 -23.46 -40.74 -35.10
N GLU A 469 -24.51 -40.29 -34.41
CA GLU A 469 -25.89 -40.66 -34.73
C GLU A 469 -26.86 -39.63 -34.16
N ILE A 470 -27.93 -39.36 -34.91
CA ILE A 470 -29.07 -38.55 -34.49
C ILE A 470 -30.33 -39.41 -34.64
N ASP A 471 -30.93 -39.78 -33.51
CA ASP A 471 -32.18 -40.53 -33.46
C ASP A 471 -33.39 -39.60 -33.29
N LEU A 472 -34.57 -40.10 -32.91
CA LEU A 472 -35.77 -39.28 -32.72
C LEU A 472 -35.76 -38.43 -31.44
N ARG A 473 -34.91 -38.75 -30.46
CA ARG A 473 -34.88 -38.16 -29.12
C ARG A 473 -33.49 -37.64 -28.74
N ARG A 474 -32.42 -38.20 -29.28
CA ARG A 474 -31.05 -38.00 -28.83
C ARG A 474 -30.07 -37.86 -29.99
N VAL A 475 -28.99 -37.14 -29.69
CA VAL A 475 -27.76 -37.08 -30.49
C VAL A 475 -26.61 -37.72 -29.72
N ARG A 476 -25.83 -38.57 -30.39
CA ARG A 476 -24.67 -39.27 -29.83
C ARG A 476 -23.38 -38.67 -30.38
N PHE A 477 -22.41 -38.45 -29.51
CA PHE A 477 -21.11 -37.89 -29.82
C PHE A 477 -19.97 -38.85 -29.44
N ARG A 478 -18.82 -38.68 -30.09
CA ARG A 478 -17.52 -39.24 -29.70
C ARG A 478 -16.52 -38.10 -29.51
N ASP A 479 -15.87 -38.01 -28.36
CA ASP A 479 -14.79 -37.03 -28.18
C ASP A 479 -13.44 -37.52 -28.71
N ASP A 480 -12.44 -36.65 -28.61
CA ASP A 480 -11.04 -36.89 -29.00
C ASP A 480 -10.36 -38.02 -28.21
N GLU A 481 -10.88 -38.36 -27.04
CA GLU A 481 -10.44 -39.52 -26.24
C GLU A 481 -11.18 -40.81 -26.62
N GLY A 482 -12.05 -40.78 -27.64
CA GLY A 482 -12.84 -41.92 -28.09
C GLY A 482 -14.04 -42.25 -27.20
N ARG A 483 -14.34 -41.44 -26.18
CA ARG A 483 -15.45 -41.66 -25.26
C ARG A 483 -16.76 -41.25 -25.93
N THR A 484 -17.77 -42.12 -25.82
CA THR A 484 -19.08 -41.86 -26.40
C THR A 484 -20.09 -41.39 -25.35
N PHE A 485 -20.90 -40.37 -25.69
CA PHE A 485 -21.96 -39.85 -24.82
C PHE A 485 -23.14 -39.30 -25.64
N SER A 486 -24.27 -39.03 -24.99
CA SER A 486 -25.49 -38.57 -25.68
C SER A 486 -26.21 -37.44 -24.96
N PHE A 487 -26.86 -36.57 -25.73
CA PHE A 487 -27.78 -35.54 -25.26
C PHE A 487 -29.19 -35.74 -25.84
N LEU A 488 -30.22 -35.37 -25.07
CA LEU A 488 -31.58 -35.21 -25.61
C LEU A 488 -31.60 -33.96 -26.51
N HIS A 489 -32.43 -33.92 -27.55
CA HIS A 489 -32.51 -32.77 -28.48
C HIS A 489 -32.74 -31.41 -27.79
N GLY A 490 -33.51 -31.38 -26.69
CA GLY A 490 -33.75 -30.16 -25.91
C GLY A 490 -32.69 -29.83 -24.85
N HIS A 491 -31.57 -30.55 -24.80
CA HIS A 491 -30.57 -30.35 -23.75
C HIS A 491 -29.84 -29.00 -23.94
N PRO A 492 -29.75 -28.11 -22.93
CA PRO A 492 -29.17 -26.76 -23.08
C PRO A 492 -27.74 -26.74 -23.64
N GLN A 493 -26.91 -27.73 -23.29
CA GLN A 493 -25.57 -27.90 -23.83
C GLN A 493 -25.50 -27.91 -25.37
N LEU A 494 -26.55 -28.37 -26.07
CA LEU A 494 -26.56 -28.37 -27.54
C LEU A 494 -26.54 -26.95 -28.11
N ARG A 495 -26.99 -25.93 -27.36
CA ARG A 495 -26.88 -24.53 -27.76
C ARG A 495 -25.45 -23.96 -27.64
N HIS A 496 -24.51 -24.72 -27.07
CA HIS A 496 -23.12 -24.31 -26.84
C HIS A 496 -22.14 -25.14 -27.68
N LEU A 497 -22.38 -25.19 -28.99
CA LEU A 497 -21.50 -25.84 -29.96
C LEU A 497 -21.45 -25.06 -31.28
N ASP A 498 -20.48 -25.42 -32.12
CA ASP A 498 -20.25 -24.86 -33.45
C ASP A 498 -19.58 -25.91 -34.33
N HIS A 499 -19.57 -25.74 -35.65
CA HIS A 499 -18.81 -26.62 -36.55
C HIS A 499 -17.30 -26.46 -36.32
N ALA A 500 -16.55 -27.54 -36.50
CA ALA A 500 -15.11 -27.62 -36.18
C ALA A 500 -14.20 -27.87 -37.40
N TYR A 501 -14.65 -27.62 -38.63
CA TYR A 501 -13.78 -27.75 -39.81
C TYR A 501 -12.79 -26.58 -39.94
N CYS A 502 -13.25 -25.37 -39.65
CA CYS A 502 -12.43 -24.15 -39.66
C CYS A 502 -12.37 -23.51 -38.27
N SER A 503 -11.17 -23.14 -37.83
CA SER A 503 -10.94 -22.41 -36.58
C SER A 503 -10.55 -20.96 -36.84
N THR A 504 -10.81 -20.08 -35.88
CA THR A 504 -10.14 -18.78 -35.84
C THR A 504 -8.71 -18.97 -35.33
N VAL A 505 -7.83 -18.03 -35.70
CA VAL A 505 -6.41 -18.06 -35.30
C VAL A 505 -6.26 -18.07 -33.77
N HIS A 506 -6.97 -17.19 -33.06
CA HIS A 506 -6.98 -17.15 -31.59
C HIS A 506 -7.42 -18.48 -30.94
N ALA A 507 -8.43 -19.15 -31.49
CA ALA A 507 -8.93 -20.42 -30.95
C ALA A 507 -7.96 -21.59 -31.22
N SER A 508 -7.07 -21.45 -32.20
CA SER A 508 -6.03 -22.42 -32.55
C SER A 508 -4.71 -22.21 -31.81
N GLN A 509 -4.58 -21.16 -30.99
CA GLN A 509 -3.36 -20.90 -30.23
C GLN A 509 -3.04 -22.07 -29.28
N GLY A 510 -1.75 -22.38 -29.16
CA GLY A 510 -1.25 -23.59 -28.50
C GLY A 510 -1.39 -24.89 -29.30
N ARG A 511 -2.17 -24.93 -30.41
CA ARG A 511 -2.32 -26.15 -31.22
C ARG A 511 -1.20 -26.32 -32.24
N THR A 512 -1.10 -27.54 -32.76
CA THR A 512 -0.14 -27.96 -33.78
C THR A 512 -0.88 -28.75 -34.83
N ALA A 513 -0.51 -28.58 -36.10
CA ALA A 513 -0.99 -29.45 -37.17
C ALA A 513 0.16 -29.86 -38.08
N ARG A 514 -0.03 -30.98 -38.77
CA ARG A 514 0.89 -31.41 -39.82
C ARG A 514 0.83 -30.42 -40.98
N ALA A 515 -0.38 -30.10 -41.41
CA ALA A 515 -0.64 -29.13 -42.47
C ALA A 515 -1.59 -28.01 -42.01
N VAL A 516 -1.41 -26.82 -42.58
CA VAL A 516 -2.29 -25.67 -42.35
C VAL A 516 -2.68 -25.05 -43.68
N ILE A 517 -3.98 -24.79 -43.85
CA ILE A 517 -4.55 -23.95 -44.90
C ILE A 517 -5.00 -22.65 -44.22
N ALA A 518 -4.26 -21.57 -44.42
CA ALA A 518 -4.56 -20.24 -43.90
C ALA A 518 -5.26 -19.40 -44.96
N VAL A 519 -6.16 -18.53 -44.52
CA VAL A 519 -6.85 -17.56 -45.37
C VAL A 519 -6.57 -16.16 -44.83
N LEU A 520 -6.01 -15.25 -45.62
CA LEU A 520 -5.80 -13.86 -45.22
C LEU A 520 -6.28 -12.91 -46.32
N ASP A 521 -7.22 -12.04 -45.97
CA ASP A 521 -7.77 -11.00 -46.84
C ASP A 521 -6.99 -9.70 -46.63
N ALA A 522 -6.38 -9.16 -47.69
CA ALA A 522 -5.51 -7.98 -47.68
C ALA A 522 -6.23 -6.67 -47.35
N HIS A 523 -7.56 -6.68 -47.34
CA HIS A 523 -8.42 -5.55 -47.00
C HIS A 523 -9.11 -5.73 -45.62
N GLY A 524 -8.72 -6.75 -44.87
CA GLY A 524 -9.20 -7.05 -43.54
C GLY A 524 -8.39 -6.32 -42.47
N ALA A 525 -8.92 -6.29 -41.25
CA ALA A 525 -8.15 -5.89 -40.08
C ALA A 525 -7.22 -7.05 -39.67
N LEU A 526 -6.05 -7.13 -40.29
CA LEU A 526 -5.04 -8.15 -39.99
C LEU A 526 -3.87 -7.55 -39.20
N ASP A 527 -3.37 -8.35 -38.27
CA ASP A 527 -2.19 -8.08 -37.44
C ASP A 527 -1.09 -9.06 -37.88
N ARG A 528 0.16 -8.62 -37.87
CA ARG A 528 1.32 -9.46 -38.23
C ARG A 528 1.45 -10.66 -37.30
N ALA A 529 1.05 -10.52 -36.04
CA ALA A 529 1.00 -11.61 -35.07
C ALA A 529 0.03 -12.72 -35.52
N LEU A 530 -1.08 -12.39 -36.19
CA LEU A 530 -2.00 -13.38 -36.75
C LEU A 530 -1.28 -14.22 -37.82
N PHE A 531 -0.63 -13.56 -38.79
CA PHE A 531 0.13 -14.25 -39.83
C PHE A 531 1.26 -15.13 -39.25
N HIS A 532 2.03 -14.61 -38.30
CA HIS A 532 3.07 -15.39 -37.62
C HIS A 532 2.48 -16.61 -36.90
N VAL A 533 1.36 -16.45 -36.19
CA VAL A 533 0.71 -17.55 -35.50
C VAL A 533 0.22 -18.61 -36.48
N GLU A 534 -0.49 -18.25 -37.55
CA GLU A 534 -0.95 -19.19 -38.56
C GLU A 534 0.20 -20.01 -39.15
N LEU A 535 1.28 -19.32 -39.54
CA LEU A 535 2.47 -19.94 -40.12
C LEU A 535 3.16 -20.91 -39.15
N SER A 536 3.24 -20.55 -37.87
CA SER A 536 3.90 -21.37 -36.84
C SER A 536 3.07 -22.56 -36.34
N ARG A 537 1.78 -22.68 -36.71
CA ARG A 537 0.97 -23.87 -36.42
C ARG A 537 1.35 -25.08 -37.28
N ALA A 538 1.84 -24.85 -38.50
CA ALA A 538 2.25 -25.90 -39.42
C ALA A 538 3.60 -26.51 -39.02
N SER A 539 3.67 -27.84 -39.01
CA SER A 539 4.93 -28.58 -38.81
C SER A 539 5.54 -29.08 -40.12
N GLU A 540 4.74 -29.41 -41.13
CA GLU A 540 5.22 -29.95 -42.42
C GLU A 540 4.76 -29.13 -43.63
N SER A 541 3.49 -28.73 -43.69
CA SER A 541 2.95 -28.04 -44.86
C SER A 541 2.13 -26.80 -44.49
N PHE A 542 2.34 -25.72 -45.24
CA PHE A 542 1.57 -24.48 -45.12
C PHE A 542 1.12 -24.05 -46.52
N LEU A 543 -0.16 -23.64 -46.62
CA LEU A 543 -0.77 -23.00 -47.78
C LEU A 543 -1.49 -21.74 -47.30
N LEU A 544 -1.18 -20.60 -47.90
CA LEU A 544 -1.87 -19.35 -47.66
C LEU A 544 -2.70 -18.97 -48.89
N LEU A 545 -3.98 -18.72 -48.68
CA LEU A 545 -4.88 -18.12 -49.66
C LEU A 545 -5.05 -16.64 -49.33
N THR A 546 -4.86 -15.77 -50.32
CA THR A 546 -5.07 -14.32 -50.18
C THR A 546 -5.71 -13.76 -51.45
N ASP A 547 -6.25 -12.56 -51.39
CA ASP A 547 -6.83 -11.87 -52.54
C ASP A 547 -5.78 -11.10 -53.34
N ASP A 548 -4.83 -10.46 -52.65
CA ASP A 548 -3.73 -9.75 -53.27
C ASP A 548 -2.48 -9.85 -52.39
N ARG A 549 -1.40 -10.44 -52.92
CA ARG A 549 -0.15 -10.66 -52.18
C ARG A 549 0.57 -9.36 -51.87
N GLU A 550 0.60 -8.40 -52.80
CA GLU A 550 1.33 -7.14 -52.61
C GLU A 550 0.60 -6.27 -51.59
N ALA A 551 -0.72 -6.14 -51.72
CA ALA A 551 -1.55 -5.45 -50.73
C ALA A 551 -1.48 -6.12 -49.35
N LEU A 552 -1.41 -7.45 -49.28
CA LEU A 552 -1.22 -8.16 -48.02
C LEU A 552 0.11 -7.80 -47.36
N VAL A 553 1.20 -7.69 -48.13
CA VAL A 553 2.50 -7.25 -47.60
C VAL A 553 2.41 -5.83 -47.07
N GLU A 554 1.88 -4.90 -47.85
CA GLU A 554 1.73 -3.50 -47.44
C GLU A 554 0.90 -3.37 -46.16
N MET A 555 -0.22 -4.09 -46.09
CA MET A 555 -1.10 -4.07 -44.92
C MET A 555 -0.44 -4.71 -43.69
N LEU A 556 0.31 -5.81 -43.84
CA LEU A 556 1.10 -6.39 -42.74
C LEU A 556 2.24 -5.47 -42.32
N GLU A 557 2.89 -4.74 -43.22
CA GLU A 557 3.98 -3.82 -42.87
C GLU A 557 3.45 -2.55 -42.18
N ALA A 558 2.28 -2.05 -42.60
CA ALA A 558 1.64 -0.85 -42.06
C ALA A 558 1.06 -1.03 -40.64
N HIS A 559 0.79 -2.26 -40.20
CA HIS A 559 0.21 -2.56 -38.88
C HIS A 559 1.23 -3.30 -37.99
N PRO A 560 2.26 -2.62 -37.43
CA PRO A 560 3.27 -3.26 -36.59
C PRO A 560 2.67 -3.89 -35.33
N ASP A 561 3.25 -5.02 -34.91
CA ASP A 561 2.86 -5.87 -33.75
C ASP A 561 2.84 -5.18 -32.36
N ARG A 562 3.14 -3.89 -32.31
CA ARG A 562 3.52 -3.21 -31.07
C ARG A 562 2.42 -2.29 -30.58
N GLU A 563 1.45 -2.87 -29.89
CA GLU A 563 0.83 -2.10 -28.81
C GLU A 563 1.86 -1.93 -27.70
N GLU A 564 2.27 -0.69 -27.49
CA GLU A 564 3.19 -0.29 -26.44
C GLU A 564 2.58 -0.55 -25.05
N GLY A 565 3.45 -0.75 -24.05
CA GLY A 565 3.02 -0.69 -22.65
C GLY A 565 2.53 0.73 -22.33
N ALA A 566 1.75 0.88 -21.26
CA ALA A 566 1.22 2.18 -20.86
C ALA A 566 2.35 3.21 -20.58
N LEU A 567 3.49 2.77 -20.06
CA LEU A 567 4.66 3.63 -19.84
C LEU A 567 5.37 3.98 -21.14
N GLU A 568 5.53 3.03 -22.04
CA GLU A 568 6.16 3.25 -23.34
C GLU A 568 5.36 4.23 -24.20
N ALA A 569 4.02 4.12 -24.17
CA ALA A 569 3.12 5.07 -24.83
C ALA A 569 3.25 6.51 -24.28
N LEU A 570 3.77 6.67 -23.05
CA LEU A 570 4.11 7.97 -22.45
C LEU A 570 5.56 8.39 -22.72
N GLY A 571 6.32 7.62 -23.52
CA GLY A 571 7.73 7.86 -23.77
C GLY A 571 8.64 7.47 -22.61
N LEU A 572 8.15 6.71 -21.62
CA LEU A 572 8.91 6.26 -20.46
C LEU A 572 9.47 4.85 -20.71
N ASP A 573 10.73 4.61 -20.35
CA ASP A 573 11.30 3.27 -20.44
C ASP A 573 10.89 2.41 -19.22
N PRO A 574 10.15 1.29 -19.40
CA PRO A 574 9.84 0.38 -18.31
C PRO A 574 11.07 -0.29 -17.67
N ALA A 575 12.24 -0.25 -18.33
CA ALA A 575 13.51 -0.69 -17.76
C ALA A 575 14.05 0.26 -16.70
N GLU A 576 13.77 1.55 -16.84
CA GLU A 576 14.22 2.54 -15.89
C GLU A 576 13.36 2.48 -14.61
N PRO A 577 13.97 2.46 -13.42
CA PRO A 577 13.22 2.80 -12.22
C PRO A 577 12.70 4.23 -12.41
N PRO A 578 11.45 4.52 -11.99
CA PRO A 578 10.91 5.85 -12.16
C PRO A 578 11.82 6.90 -11.49
N VAL A 579 12.37 7.82 -12.28
CA VAL A 579 13.15 8.95 -11.78
C VAL A 579 12.17 9.89 -11.09
N VAL A 580 12.27 10.02 -9.78
CA VAL A 580 11.71 11.16 -9.07
C VAL A 580 12.77 12.23 -9.12
N GLU A 581 12.57 13.29 -9.91
CA GLU A 581 13.43 14.46 -9.79
C GLU A 581 13.34 14.97 -8.35
N PRO A 582 14.46 15.02 -7.59
CA PRO A 582 14.44 15.47 -6.20
C PRO A 582 13.75 16.81 -6.02
N GLU A 583 13.90 17.71 -6.99
CA GLU A 583 13.33 19.06 -7.02
C GLU A 583 11.80 19.04 -7.08
N LEU A 584 11.18 18.08 -7.78
CA LEU A 584 9.72 17.95 -7.86
C LEU A 584 9.11 17.46 -6.54
N PHE A 585 9.83 16.57 -5.85
CA PHE A 585 9.44 16.09 -4.52
C PHE A 585 9.63 17.18 -3.47
N GLU A 586 10.76 17.91 -3.49
CA GLU A 586 11.02 19.04 -2.61
C GLU A 586 9.98 20.15 -2.77
N ALA A 587 9.61 20.49 -4.01
CA ALA A 587 8.54 21.46 -4.28
C ALA A 587 7.18 20.98 -3.74
N LEU A 588 6.84 19.69 -3.90
CA LEU A 588 5.61 19.13 -3.34
C LEU A 588 5.61 19.21 -1.80
N VAL A 589 6.73 18.90 -1.16
CA VAL A 589 6.89 18.98 0.30
C VAL A 589 6.73 20.43 0.77
N ALA A 590 7.31 21.40 0.05
CA ALA A 590 7.17 22.82 0.36
C ALA A 590 5.73 23.30 0.22
N ASP A 591 5.04 22.95 -0.87
CA ASP A 591 3.66 23.33 -1.11
C ASP A 591 2.71 22.70 -0.07
N TRP A 592 2.93 21.43 0.28
CA TRP A 592 2.17 20.75 1.33
C TRP A 592 2.36 21.41 2.70
N ARG A 593 3.61 21.70 3.09
CA ARG A 593 3.90 22.39 4.36
C ARG A 593 3.32 23.80 4.41
N GLY A 594 3.32 24.52 3.29
CA GLY A 594 2.68 25.82 3.17
C GLY A 594 1.16 25.75 3.36
N LEU A 595 0.51 24.69 2.86
CA LEU A 595 -0.92 24.45 3.11
C LEU A 595 -1.19 24.07 4.58
N GLU A 596 -0.31 23.27 5.21
CA GLU A 596 -0.43 22.96 6.64
C GLU A 596 -0.28 24.20 7.53
N GLU A 597 0.68 25.08 7.21
CA GLU A 597 0.91 26.35 7.91
C GLU A 597 -0.27 27.31 7.73
N GLN A 598 -0.77 27.48 6.50
CA GLN A 598 -1.95 28.30 6.25
C GLN A 598 -3.20 27.74 6.95
N ALA A 599 -3.37 26.43 6.97
CA ALA A 599 -4.49 25.78 7.66
C ALA A 599 -4.43 26.03 9.17
N TYR A 600 -3.21 26.01 9.73
CA TYR A 600 -2.96 26.33 11.13
C TYR A 600 -3.26 27.80 11.44
N ASP A 601 -2.76 28.73 10.62
CA ASP A 601 -2.94 30.18 10.82
C ASP A 601 -4.39 30.65 10.66
N THR A 602 -5.17 29.95 9.83
CA THR A 602 -6.56 30.31 9.52
C THR A 602 -7.61 29.47 10.26
N ASP A 603 -7.16 28.51 11.09
CA ASP A 603 -8.00 27.46 11.71
C ASP A 603 -8.95 26.78 10.70
N ALA A 604 -8.49 26.64 9.45
CA ALA A 604 -9.26 26.08 8.34
C ALA A 604 -8.80 24.65 8.04
N ALA A 605 -9.68 23.82 7.48
CA ALA A 605 -9.28 22.50 7.01
C ALA A 605 -8.35 22.64 5.77
N PRO A 606 -7.24 21.89 5.67
CA PRO A 606 -6.33 21.97 4.52
C PRO A 606 -7.03 21.80 3.17
N ALA A 607 -8.06 20.96 3.08
CA ALA A 607 -8.80 20.74 1.84
C ALA A 607 -9.70 21.91 1.39
N SER A 608 -9.92 22.89 2.27
CA SER A 608 -10.67 24.11 1.96
C SER A 608 -9.78 25.24 1.44
N LEU A 609 -8.45 25.07 1.49
CA LEU A 609 -7.49 26.06 1.03
C LEU A 609 -7.29 26.03 -0.50
N PRO A 610 -7.13 27.19 -1.15
CA PRO A 610 -6.77 27.27 -2.57
C PRO A 610 -5.46 26.50 -2.85
N GLY A 611 -5.42 25.74 -3.95
CA GLY A 611 -4.23 24.97 -4.36
C GLY A 611 -4.13 23.56 -3.76
N TYR A 612 -4.94 23.20 -2.75
CA TYR A 612 -4.93 21.85 -2.17
C TYR A 612 -5.17 20.75 -3.21
N GLY A 613 -6.12 20.96 -4.14
CA GLY A 613 -6.40 20.00 -5.21
C GLY A 613 -5.21 19.76 -6.15
N GLU A 614 -4.40 20.78 -6.41
CA GLU A 614 -3.21 20.68 -7.27
C GLU A 614 -2.07 19.94 -6.55
N VAL A 615 -1.87 20.23 -5.26
CA VAL A 615 -0.92 19.52 -4.39
C VAL A 615 -1.30 18.05 -4.27
N MET A 616 -2.58 17.74 -4.04
CA MET A 616 -3.05 16.36 -3.96
C MET A 616 -2.99 15.61 -5.30
N ALA A 617 -3.18 16.30 -6.42
CA ALA A 617 -2.99 15.70 -7.74
C ALA A 617 -1.52 15.33 -7.99
N ARG A 618 -0.58 16.22 -7.64
CA ARG A 618 0.87 15.95 -7.73
C ARG A 618 1.31 14.84 -6.78
N ALA A 619 0.79 14.83 -5.55
CA ALA A 619 0.98 13.76 -4.58
C ALA A 619 0.50 12.40 -5.09
N ALA A 620 -0.72 12.37 -5.63
CA ALA A 620 -1.32 11.16 -6.17
C ALA A 620 -0.58 10.65 -7.41
N ALA A 621 0.06 11.53 -8.19
CA ALA A 621 0.92 11.14 -9.29
C ALA A 621 2.26 10.56 -8.81
N LEU A 622 2.89 11.19 -7.80
CA LEU A 622 4.14 10.72 -7.21
C LEU A 622 3.97 9.42 -6.41
N SER A 623 2.83 9.18 -5.76
CA SER A 623 2.56 7.91 -5.06
C SER A 623 2.37 6.71 -5.98
N LEU A 624 2.36 6.90 -7.30
CA LEU A 624 2.36 5.80 -8.27
C LEU A 624 3.78 5.28 -8.54
N VAL A 625 4.78 5.99 -8.04
CA VAL A 625 6.19 5.61 -8.09
C VAL A 625 6.45 4.61 -6.96
N GLU A 626 6.57 3.33 -7.29
CA GLU A 626 6.75 2.28 -6.27
C GLU A 626 8.20 2.11 -5.78
N ASP A 627 9.19 2.63 -6.53
CA ASP A 627 10.60 2.63 -6.14
C ASP A 627 11.04 3.96 -5.48
N LEU A 628 10.11 4.69 -4.87
CA LEU A 628 10.43 5.86 -4.04
C LEU A 628 11.37 5.45 -2.90
N PRO A 629 12.40 6.27 -2.59
CA PRO A 629 13.13 6.14 -1.32
C PRO A 629 12.14 6.02 -0.15
N VAL A 630 12.46 5.16 0.82
CA VAL A 630 11.56 4.79 1.93
C VAL A 630 10.98 6.03 2.61
N ASP A 631 11.79 7.06 2.79
CA ASP A 631 11.38 8.31 3.45
C ASP A 631 10.38 9.12 2.60
N MET A 632 10.58 9.17 1.28
CA MET A 632 9.66 9.86 0.36
C MET A 632 8.33 9.12 0.25
N ARG A 633 8.38 7.78 0.24
CA ARG A 633 7.17 6.94 0.24
C ARG A 633 6.39 7.11 1.53
N ALA A 634 7.06 7.07 2.68
CA ALA A 634 6.42 7.28 3.98
C ALA A 634 5.72 8.65 4.06
N PHE A 635 6.35 9.70 3.52
CA PHE A 635 5.75 11.04 3.44
C PHE A 635 4.50 11.08 2.55
N LEU A 636 4.58 10.54 1.32
CA LEU A 636 3.45 10.51 0.38
C LEU A 636 2.28 9.66 0.87
N ASP A 637 2.57 8.49 1.44
CA ASP A 637 1.55 7.61 2.00
C ASP A 637 0.87 8.27 3.21
N GLY A 638 1.61 9.02 4.03
CA GLY A 638 1.07 9.84 5.12
C GLY A 638 0.11 10.93 4.62
N MET A 639 0.55 11.71 3.64
CA MET A 639 -0.23 12.80 3.05
C MET A 639 -1.51 12.32 2.35
N LEU A 640 -1.43 11.21 1.59
CA LEU A 640 -2.61 10.62 0.95
C LEU A 640 -3.57 9.98 1.95
N ALA A 641 -3.06 9.39 3.03
CA ALA A 641 -3.91 8.89 4.09
C ALA A 641 -4.65 10.04 4.82
N ASP A 642 -4.02 11.21 4.98
CA ASP A 642 -4.70 12.40 5.50
C ASP A 642 -5.78 12.91 4.54
N HIS A 643 -5.52 12.88 3.24
CA HIS A 643 -6.53 13.21 2.22
C HIS A 643 -7.72 12.25 2.21
N GLU A 644 -7.47 10.94 2.28
CA GLU A 644 -8.54 9.94 2.35
C GLU A 644 -9.37 10.06 3.63
N ARG A 645 -8.73 10.33 4.78
CA ARG A 645 -9.42 10.66 6.03
C ARG A 645 -10.32 11.88 5.85
N HIS A 646 -9.79 12.94 5.23
CA HIS A 646 -10.55 14.16 5.00
C HIS A 646 -11.76 13.93 4.09
N ILE A 647 -11.59 13.24 2.95
CA ILE A 647 -12.70 12.91 2.02
C ILE A 647 -13.73 11.99 2.69
N ALA A 648 -13.29 11.02 3.49
CA ALA A 648 -14.20 10.14 4.22
C ALA A 648 -15.04 10.92 5.23
N HIS A 649 -14.41 11.81 6.00
CA HIS A 649 -15.11 12.70 6.94
C HIS A 649 -16.06 13.67 6.22
N GLU A 650 -15.66 14.22 5.08
CA GLU A 650 -16.51 15.12 4.29
C GLU A 650 -17.75 14.38 3.72
N ARG A 651 -17.58 13.14 3.27
CA ARG A 651 -18.70 12.29 2.82
C ARG A 651 -19.63 11.91 3.96
N GLU A 652 -19.09 11.60 5.13
CA GLU A 652 -19.87 11.23 6.31
C GLU A 652 -20.64 12.43 6.87
N ALA A 653 -20.00 13.61 6.93
CA ALA A 653 -20.61 14.88 7.32
C ALA A 653 -21.71 15.33 6.34
N ARG A 654 -21.49 15.24 5.02
CA ARG A 654 -22.54 15.51 4.01
C ARG A 654 -23.68 14.51 4.13
N GLY A 655 -23.37 13.22 4.26
CA GLY A 655 -24.38 12.18 4.44
C GLY A 655 -25.22 12.36 5.70
N LEU A 656 -24.62 12.88 6.78
CA LEU A 656 -25.33 13.21 8.00
C LEU A 656 -26.17 14.49 7.87
N ALA A 657 -25.63 15.55 7.26
CA ALA A 657 -26.37 16.77 6.96
C ALA A 657 -27.59 16.48 6.06
N ASP A 658 -27.45 15.55 5.11
CA ASP A 658 -28.54 15.09 4.26
C ASP A 658 -29.59 14.29 5.05
N ARG A 659 -29.19 13.43 6.00
CA ARG A 659 -30.11 12.72 6.90
C ARG A 659 -30.85 13.65 7.86
N ILE A 660 -30.18 14.67 8.41
CA ILE A 660 -30.80 15.69 9.26
C ILE A 660 -31.80 16.53 8.46
N ARG A 661 -31.43 16.97 7.24
CA ARG A 661 -32.34 17.67 6.32
C ARG A 661 -33.53 16.81 5.90
N ASP A 662 -33.34 15.51 5.72
CA ASP A 662 -34.44 14.57 5.44
C ASP A 662 -35.34 14.35 6.67
N CYS A 663 -34.77 14.32 7.87
CA CYS A 663 -35.52 14.22 9.12
C CYS A 663 -36.38 15.47 9.39
N TRP A 664 -35.84 16.66 9.16
CA TRP A 664 -36.60 17.93 9.23
C TRP A 664 -37.70 18.01 8.16
N ARG A 665 -37.43 17.54 6.93
CA ARG A 665 -38.45 17.44 5.87
C ARG A 665 -39.64 16.56 6.26
N ARG A 666 -39.39 15.49 7.03
CA ARG A 666 -40.42 14.54 7.46
C ARG A 666 -41.16 14.96 8.73
N ARG A 667 -40.60 15.89 9.53
CA ARG A 667 -41.10 16.33 10.85
C ARG A 667 -40.89 17.86 11.02
N PRO A 668 -41.75 18.69 10.43
CA PRO A 668 -41.57 20.15 10.41
C PRO A 668 -41.45 20.78 11.82
N GLU A 669 -42.14 20.24 12.82
CA GLU A 669 -42.14 20.69 14.21
C GLU A 669 -40.74 20.75 14.86
N LEU A 670 -39.78 19.92 14.43
CA LEU A 670 -38.39 19.95 14.89
C LEU A 670 -37.60 21.12 14.30
N GLY A 671 -37.94 21.55 13.08
CA GLY A 671 -37.36 22.74 12.45
C GLY A 671 -37.78 24.03 13.14
N TRP A 672 -39.00 24.09 13.71
CA TRP A 672 -39.50 25.25 14.45
C TRP A 672 -38.79 25.46 15.80
N LEU A 673 -38.44 24.36 16.49
CA LEU A 673 -37.69 24.41 17.75
C LEU A 673 -36.24 24.88 17.53
N ALA A 674 -35.63 24.47 16.42
CA ALA A 674 -34.29 24.90 15.99
C ALA A 674 -34.27 26.36 15.52
N ALA A 675 -35.27 26.80 14.74
CA ALA A 675 -35.41 28.19 14.30
C ALA A 675 -35.65 29.16 15.47
N GLY A 676 -36.40 28.75 16.50
CA GLY A 676 -36.60 29.52 17.73
C GLY A 676 -35.32 29.75 18.56
N ARG A 677 -34.23 29.04 18.26
CA ARG A 677 -32.90 29.19 18.86
C ARG A 677 -31.82 29.64 17.87
N GLY A 678 -32.21 30.07 16.66
CA GLY A 678 -31.30 30.70 15.70
C GLY A 678 -30.67 29.78 14.65
N CYS A 679 -31.15 28.54 14.46
CA CYS A 679 -30.69 27.67 13.37
C CYS A 679 -31.78 27.52 12.29
N ALA A 680 -31.60 28.10 11.10
CA ALA A 680 -32.53 27.88 9.99
C ALA A 680 -32.20 26.58 9.20
N PRO A 681 -33.21 25.84 8.69
CA PRO A 681 -33.01 24.62 7.91
C PRO A 681 -32.13 24.79 6.66
N GLU A 682 -32.13 25.99 6.09
CA GLU A 682 -31.38 26.36 4.89
C GLU A 682 -29.93 26.78 5.17
N GLU A 683 -29.54 26.92 6.45
CA GLU A 683 -28.24 27.44 6.88
C GLU A 683 -27.20 26.36 7.21
N LEU A 684 -27.55 25.06 7.21
CA LEU A 684 -26.60 23.98 7.53
C LEU A 684 -25.39 23.99 6.57
N PRO A 685 -24.19 24.45 6.98
CA PRO A 685 -23.09 24.67 6.06
C PRO A 685 -22.31 23.38 5.81
N GLY A 686 -21.45 23.40 4.77
CA GLY A 686 -20.43 22.37 4.56
C GLY A 686 -19.40 22.31 5.70
N TYR A 687 -18.56 21.27 5.68
CA TYR A 687 -17.63 20.87 6.75
C TYR A 687 -16.79 21.99 7.42
N PRO A 688 -16.35 23.09 6.76
CA PRO A 688 -15.54 24.10 7.44
C PRO A 688 -16.24 24.81 8.61
N ALA A 689 -17.57 25.00 8.57
CA ALA A 689 -18.31 25.72 9.63
C ALA A 689 -18.88 24.78 10.72
N TRP A 690 -18.83 23.46 10.51
CA TRP A 690 -19.51 22.49 11.36
C TRP A 690 -18.81 22.28 12.72
N ARG A 691 -17.52 22.64 12.84
CA ARG A 691 -16.71 22.45 14.05
C ARG A 691 -17.14 23.39 15.19
N GLU A 692 -17.51 24.63 14.87
CA GLU A 692 -18.02 25.62 15.83
C GLU A 692 -19.54 25.45 16.07
N GLU A 693 -20.32 25.31 15.00
CA GLU A 693 -21.79 25.24 15.10
C GLU A 693 -22.32 23.89 15.63
N GLY A 694 -21.60 22.79 15.41
CA GLY A 694 -21.93 21.49 16.00
C GLY A 694 -21.83 21.48 17.53
N THR A 695 -20.95 22.31 18.10
CA THR A 695 -20.85 22.53 19.55
C THR A 695 -22.08 23.29 20.07
N ALA A 696 -22.52 24.33 19.35
CA ALA A 696 -23.74 25.06 19.68
C ALA A 696 -25.00 24.18 19.61
N LEU A 697 -25.07 23.27 18.63
CA LEU A 697 -26.16 22.28 18.52
C LEU A 697 -26.15 21.29 19.70
N LEU A 698 -24.98 20.80 20.10
CA LEU A 698 -24.80 19.89 21.24
C LEU A 698 -25.15 20.57 22.58
N GLU A 699 -24.73 21.82 22.78
CA GLU A 699 -25.08 22.61 23.96
C GLU A 699 -26.57 22.96 23.99
N ALA A 700 -27.17 23.28 22.84
CA ALA A 700 -28.60 23.53 22.74
C ALA A 700 -29.45 22.29 23.06
N VAL A 701 -29.01 21.09 22.68
CA VAL A 701 -29.63 19.81 23.03
C VAL A 701 -29.44 19.51 24.52
N ARG A 702 -28.24 19.71 25.08
CA ARG A 702 -27.96 19.49 26.52
C ARG A 702 -28.72 20.48 27.43
N ALA A 703 -29.01 21.69 26.95
CA ALA A 703 -29.76 22.73 27.68
C ALA A 703 -31.28 22.66 27.45
N ALA A 704 -31.80 21.67 26.71
CA ALA A 704 -33.22 21.47 26.54
C ALA A 704 -33.83 20.72 27.76
N PRO A 705 -35.01 21.13 28.27
CA PRO A 705 -35.69 20.38 29.33
C PRO A 705 -35.98 18.94 28.87
N ALA A 706 -35.75 17.96 29.74
CA ALA A 706 -35.74 16.52 29.41
C ALA A 706 -37.06 16.01 28.79
N ASP A 707 -38.15 16.73 29.04
CA ASP A 707 -39.50 16.52 28.56
C ASP A 707 -39.77 17.08 27.14
N ALA A 708 -38.83 17.86 26.58
CA ALA A 708 -38.88 18.36 25.20
C ALA A 708 -38.08 17.52 24.18
N LEU A 709 -37.29 16.54 24.64
CA LEU A 709 -36.51 15.64 23.78
C LEU A 709 -37.16 14.24 23.74
N PRO A 710 -37.45 13.67 22.56
CA PRO A 710 -38.07 12.34 22.48
C PRO A 710 -37.08 11.24 22.87
N ALA A 711 -37.56 10.25 23.62
CA ALA A 711 -36.79 9.07 24.01
C ALA A 711 -36.28 8.30 22.78
N GLY A 712 -34.96 8.24 22.63
CA GLY A 712 -34.26 7.21 21.84
C GLY A 712 -33.92 7.51 20.37
N GLY A 713 -34.02 8.75 19.89
CA GLY A 713 -33.66 9.09 18.49
C GLY A 713 -32.44 9.99 18.34
N ILE A 714 -32.49 11.18 18.93
CA ILE A 714 -31.45 12.22 18.77
C ILE A 714 -30.22 11.90 19.62
N GLU A 715 -30.39 11.30 20.80
CA GLU A 715 -29.28 10.93 21.69
C GLU A 715 -28.30 9.93 21.06
N GLY A 716 -28.79 9.00 20.23
CA GLY A 716 -27.95 8.01 19.56
C GLY A 716 -27.07 8.63 18.45
N GLU A 717 -27.63 9.58 17.72
CA GLU A 717 -26.93 10.35 16.68
C GLU A 717 -26.00 11.40 17.30
N VAL A 718 -26.41 12.06 18.39
CA VAL A 718 -25.56 12.95 19.21
C VAL A 718 -24.38 12.19 19.82
N ALA A 719 -24.59 10.99 20.36
CA ALA A 719 -23.52 10.15 20.86
C ALA A 719 -22.60 9.63 19.73
N ALA A 720 -23.12 9.43 18.52
CA ALA A 720 -22.29 9.10 17.37
C ALA A 720 -21.42 10.30 16.95
N LEU A 721 -21.97 11.51 16.97
CA LEU A 721 -21.26 12.75 16.71
C LEU A 721 -20.19 13.05 17.75
N GLU A 722 -20.50 12.87 19.03
CA GLU A 722 -19.52 12.99 20.11
C GLU A 722 -18.40 11.96 19.95
N ARG A 723 -18.69 10.72 19.54
CA ARG A 723 -17.65 9.73 19.25
C ARG A 723 -16.74 10.11 18.07
N VAL A 724 -17.30 10.70 17.01
CA VAL A 724 -16.50 11.16 15.86
C VAL A 724 -15.64 12.36 16.26
N ARG A 725 -16.23 13.35 16.93
CA ARG A 725 -15.51 14.52 17.44
C ARG A 725 -14.40 14.13 18.42
N LEU A 726 -14.68 13.26 19.39
CA LEU A 726 -13.69 12.79 20.35
C LEU A 726 -12.57 11.99 19.66
N ARG A 727 -12.89 11.23 18.60
CA ARG A 727 -11.87 10.53 17.81
C ARG A 727 -10.98 11.49 17.03
N ASP A 728 -11.55 12.55 16.46
CA ASP A 728 -10.81 13.57 15.72
C ASP A 728 -9.96 14.45 16.64
N ASP A 729 -10.53 14.89 17.76
CA ASP A 729 -9.82 15.66 18.80
C ASP A 729 -8.70 14.83 19.42
N ALA A 730 -8.91 13.54 19.67
CA ALA A 730 -7.88 12.62 20.11
C ALA A 730 -6.80 12.36 19.05
N GLY A 731 -7.20 12.23 17.79
CA GLY A 731 -6.28 12.04 16.67
C GLY A 731 -5.42 13.28 16.44
N ARG A 732 -6.02 14.47 16.54
CA ARG A 732 -5.33 15.76 16.52
C ARG A 732 -4.35 15.85 17.68
N PHE A 733 -4.81 15.60 18.91
CA PHE A 733 -3.97 15.61 20.09
C PHE A 733 -2.78 14.64 19.98
N GLY A 734 -3.01 13.44 19.46
CA GLY A 734 -1.97 12.43 19.23
C GLY A 734 -0.96 12.77 18.13
N ARG A 735 -1.24 13.73 17.25
CA ARG A 735 -0.27 14.29 16.28
C ARG A 735 0.39 15.54 16.82
N ASP A 736 -0.42 16.47 17.31
CA ASP A 736 -0.01 17.80 17.72
C ASP A 736 0.89 17.74 18.95
N TRP A 737 0.58 16.93 19.96
CA TRP A 737 1.40 16.86 21.17
C TRP A 737 2.81 16.30 20.92
N PRO A 738 3.00 15.15 20.23
CA PRO A 738 4.34 14.67 19.90
C PRO A 738 5.14 15.65 19.03
N ALA A 739 4.52 16.25 18.01
CA ALA A 739 5.17 17.22 17.13
C ALA A 739 5.54 18.51 17.89
N PHE A 740 4.67 18.96 18.78
CA PHE A 740 4.92 20.10 19.65
C PHE A 740 6.05 19.82 20.64
N ARG A 741 6.06 18.64 21.25
CA ARG A 741 7.13 18.19 22.14
C ARG A 741 8.48 18.15 21.43
N GLU A 742 8.51 17.75 20.16
CA GLU A 742 9.74 17.79 19.34
C GLU A 742 10.18 19.23 19.04
N ARG A 743 9.25 20.14 18.75
CA ARG A 743 9.56 21.58 18.60
C ARG A 743 10.07 22.20 19.90
N ALA A 744 9.38 21.98 21.02
CA ALA A 744 9.80 22.46 22.33
C ALA A 744 11.19 21.93 22.71
N ALA A 745 11.48 20.64 22.41
CA ALA A 745 12.81 20.06 22.62
C ALA A 745 13.89 20.70 21.73
N ARG A 746 13.56 21.03 20.48
CA ARG A 746 14.47 21.71 19.53
C ARG A 746 14.78 23.14 19.96
N ASP A 747 13.76 23.85 20.44
CA ASP A 747 13.87 25.24 20.90
C ASP A 747 14.40 25.32 22.35
N GLY A 748 14.62 24.16 22.98
CA GLY A 748 15.16 24.01 24.31
C GLY A 748 14.17 24.34 25.44
N VAL A 749 12.97 24.82 25.15
CA VAL A 749 11.98 25.29 26.13
C VAL A 749 11.13 24.16 26.75
N PRO A 750 10.69 24.28 28.01
CA PRO A 750 9.65 23.41 28.56
C PRO A 750 8.40 23.41 27.68
N GLU A 751 7.70 22.27 27.57
CA GLU A 751 6.45 22.20 26.81
C GLU A 751 5.45 23.23 27.34
N VAL A 752 5.33 23.34 28.67
CA VAL A 752 4.46 24.33 29.35
C VAL A 752 4.76 25.81 29.06
N HIS A 753 5.90 26.12 28.45
CA HIS A 753 6.33 27.48 28.12
C HIS A 753 6.57 27.72 26.64
N ALA A 754 6.49 26.68 25.81
CA ALA A 754 6.57 26.83 24.38
C ALA A 754 5.33 27.56 23.85
N GLU A 755 5.55 28.44 22.87
CA GLU A 755 4.49 29.21 22.23
C GLU A 755 3.45 28.26 21.61
N GLY A 756 2.17 28.46 21.92
CA GLY A 756 1.08 27.58 21.47
C GLY A 756 0.76 26.37 22.37
N TYR A 757 1.46 26.15 23.50
CA TYR A 757 1.14 25.01 24.39
C TYR A 757 -0.23 25.14 25.07
N ALA A 758 -0.76 26.36 25.20
CA ALA A 758 -2.06 26.59 25.83
C ALA A 758 -3.19 25.80 25.15
N ASP A 759 -3.15 25.68 23.82
CA ASP A 759 -4.16 24.96 23.04
C ASP A 759 -4.05 23.45 23.20
N ILE A 760 -2.81 22.93 23.29
CA ILE A 760 -2.56 21.52 23.59
C ILE A 760 -3.01 21.21 25.02
N ALA A 761 -2.75 22.11 25.97
CA ALA A 761 -3.15 21.92 27.35
C ALA A 761 -4.67 21.95 27.54
N ALA A 762 -5.37 22.87 26.85
CA ALA A 762 -6.82 22.93 26.85
C ALA A 762 -7.45 21.68 26.22
N LEU A 763 -6.94 21.24 25.07
CA LEU A 763 -7.43 20.04 24.37
C LEU A 763 -7.15 18.77 25.18
N GLY A 764 -5.96 18.64 25.76
CA GLY A 764 -5.60 17.51 26.61
C GLY A 764 -6.46 17.42 27.87
N ALA A 765 -6.72 18.55 28.53
CA ALA A 765 -7.61 18.61 29.69
C ALA A 765 -9.05 18.20 29.33
N PHE A 766 -9.57 18.69 28.21
CA PHE A 766 -10.89 18.30 27.69
C PHE A 766 -10.98 16.78 27.43
N LEU A 767 -9.98 16.20 26.75
CA LEU A 767 -9.97 14.76 26.43
C LEU A 767 -9.84 13.88 27.67
N MET A 768 -9.22 14.36 28.75
CA MET A 768 -9.13 13.62 30.02
C MET A 768 -10.48 13.42 30.70
N GLU A 769 -11.38 14.40 30.56
CA GLU A 769 -12.71 14.39 31.16
C GLU A 769 -13.76 13.74 30.26
N ALA A 770 -13.41 13.41 29.01
CA ALA A 770 -14.32 12.84 28.03
C ALA A 770 -14.64 11.35 28.30
N ASP A 771 -15.93 11.04 28.34
CA ASP A 771 -16.44 9.66 28.33
C ASP A 771 -16.41 9.06 26.92
N GLY A 772 -16.00 7.78 26.80
CA GLY A 772 -16.01 7.05 25.52
C GLY A 772 -14.77 7.21 24.64
N LEU A 773 -13.68 7.79 25.17
CA LEU A 773 -12.39 7.89 24.48
C LEU A 773 -11.79 6.50 24.20
N ASP A 774 -11.24 6.30 23.00
CA ASP A 774 -10.59 5.04 22.60
C ASP A 774 -9.39 4.69 23.53
N PRO A 775 -9.16 3.40 23.89
CA PRO A 775 -8.08 3.02 24.81
C PRO A 775 -6.65 3.35 24.34
N ALA A 776 -6.39 3.49 23.04
CA ALA A 776 -5.09 3.93 22.54
C ALA A 776 -4.93 5.44 22.69
N ALA A 777 -5.97 6.21 22.36
CA ALA A 777 -6.01 7.65 22.58
C ALA A 777 -5.87 8.00 24.06
N ARG A 778 -6.59 7.30 24.94
CA ARG A 778 -6.55 7.54 26.39
C ARG A 778 -5.15 7.40 26.98
N ARG A 779 -4.37 6.40 26.52
CA ARG A 779 -2.97 6.23 26.93
C ARG A 779 -2.08 7.40 26.52
N ILE A 780 -2.33 8.02 25.36
CA ILE A 780 -1.57 9.17 24.89
C ILE A 780 -1.89 10.40 25.75
N VAL A 781 -3.17 10.64 26.04
CA VAL A 781 -3.60 11.76 26.89
C VAL A 781 -3.10 11.59 28.33
N GLU A 782 -3.11 10.36 28.88
CA GLU A 782 -2.55 10.06 30.20
C GLU A 782 -1.02 10.28 30.25
N ALA A 783 -0.29 9.88 29.21
CA ALA A 783 1.14 10.14 29.12
C ALA A 783 1.46 11.64 29.02
N TRP A 784 0.65 12.41 28.29
CA TRP A 784 0.76 13.86 28.28
C TRP A 784 0.52 14.45 29.65
N ARG A 785 -0.54 14.01 30.34
CA ARG A 785 -0.89 14.52 31.66
C ARG A 785 0.25 14.33 32.65
N GLU A 786 0.92 13.19 32.63
CA GLU A 786 2.10 12.96 33.49
C GLU A 786 3.22 13.97 33.23
N VAL A 787 3.48 14.29 31.96
CA VAL A 787 4.49 15.28 31.55
C VAL A 787 4.05 16.70 31.91
N HIS A 788 2.79 17.05 31.63
CA HIS A 788 2.19 18.33 31.97
C HIS A 788 2.25 18.59 33.49
N ASP A 789 1.79 17.65 34.30
CA ASP A 789 1.75 17.77 35.76
C ASP A 789 3.17 17.90 36.33
N ARG A 790 4.13 17.11 35.82
CA ARG A 790 5.54 17.18 36.25
C ARG A 790 6.18 18.52 35.91
N GLN A 791 6.01 19.01 34.69
CA GLN A 791 6.60 20.30 34.27
C GLN A 791 5.92 21.49 34.96
N SER A 792 4.59 21.47 35.08
CA SER A 792 3.83 22.50 35.79
C SER A 792 4.19 22.56 37.28
N ALA A 793 4.37 21.41 37.95
CA ALA A 793 4.82 21.36 39.35
C ALA A 793 6.24 21.93 39.52
N LEU A 794 7.14 21.62 38.59
CA LEU A 794 8.51 22.14 38.60
C LEU A 794 8.55 23.65 38.38
N VAL A 795 7.78 24.18 37.42
CA VAL A 795 7.63 25.62 37.19
C VAL A 795 7.05 26.32 38.42
N GLY A 796 6.03 25.74 39.05
CA GLY A 796 5.45 26.25 40.30
C GLY A 796 6.46 26.25 41.45
N ALA A 797 7.28 25.21 41.57
CA ALA A 797 8.32 25.11 42.59
C ALA A 797 9.41 26.18 42.39
N VAL A 798 9.89 26.39 41.15
CA VAL A 798 10.89 27.42 40.83
C VAL A 798 10.35 28.84 41.08
N ARG A 799 9.09 29.11 40.72
CA ARG A 799 8.45 30.43 40.92
C ARG A 799 8.16 30.75 42.38
N SER A 800 7.78 29.76 43.18
CA SER A 800 7.46 29.94 44.60
C SER A 800 8.70 29.94 45.50
N LEU A 801 9.85 29.48 45.01
CA LEU A 801 11.07 29.37 45.81
C LEU A 801 11.55 30.73 46.37
N PRO A 802 11.60 31.84 45.62
CA PRO A 802 11.96 33.15 46.17
C PRO A 802 11.03 33.57 47.32
N GLU A 803 9.72 33.43 47.15
CA GLU A 803 8.73 33.76 48.19
C GLU A 803 8.89 32.89 49.43
N ARG A 804 9.21 31.60 49.26
CA ARG A 804 9.47 30.67 50.37
C ARG A 804 10.76 31.00 51.11
N VAL A 805 11.81 31.40 50.38
CA VAL A 805 13.07 31.88 50.95
C VAL A 805 12.86 33.19 51.71
N ASP A 806 12.07 34.12 51.15
CA ASP A 806 11.74 35.38 51.82
C ASP A 806 10.80 35.17 53.02
N ALA A 807 9.86 34.23 52.97
CA ALA A 807 9.05 33.84 54.11
C ALA A 807 9.91 33.20 55.22
N TRP A 808 10.85 32.32 54.86
CA TRP A 808 11.81 31.72 55.79
C TRP A 808 12.74 32.77 56.42
N ARG A 809 13.21 33.76 55.64
CA ARG A 809 13.92 34.95 56.13
C ARG A 809 13.05 35.77 57.07
N GLY A 810 11.79 35.99 56.70
CA GLY A 810 10.78 36.71 57.49
C GLY A 810 10.47 36.04 58.82
N ARG A 811 10.53 34.69 58.91
CA ARG A 811 10.44 33.98 60.19
C ARG A 811 11.54 34.39 61.19
N ARG A 812 12.64 34.94 60.69
CA ARG A 812 13.75 35.45 61.49
C ARG A 812 13.68 36.96 61.71
N GLY A 813 13.11 37.71 60.75
CA GLY A 813 12.90 39.15 60.82
C GLY A 813 11.49 39.54 61.24
N GLY A 814 11.20 39.58 62.55
CA GLY A 814 9.91 40.12 63.01
C GLY A 814 9.56 39.94 64.48
N ARG A 815 10.30 39.16 65.27
CA ARG A 815 10.19 39.17 66.73
C ARG A 815 11.58 39.33 67.35
N PRO A 816 11.84 40.39 68.16
CA PRO A 816 12.98 40.37 69.05
C PRO A 816 12.70 39.24 70.05
N LEU A 817 13.50 38.16 69.98
CA LEU A 817 13.50 37.16 71.02
C LEU A 817 14.19 37.79 72.24
N GLU A 818 13.43 38.57 73.01
CA GLU A 818 13.82 39.05 74.32
C GLU A 818 13.96 37.84 75.25
N GLY A 819 15.20 37.50 75.58
CA GLY A 819 15.54 36.41 76.49
C GLY A 819 16.82 35.73 76.05
N PHE A 820 17.73 35.49 76.99
CA PHE A 820 19.12 35.05 76.81
C PHE A 820 19.34 33.70 76.06
N GLY A 821 18.37 33.15 75.32
CA GLY A 821 18.46 31.86 74.64
C GLY A 821 18.60 31.90 73.11
N ALA A 822 18.20 32.98 72.44
CA ALA A 822 17.97 32.95 70.98
C ALA A 822 19.20 33.08 70.07
N ILE A 823 20.41 33.09 70.63
CA ILE A 823 21.69 33.02 69.89
C ILE A 823 22.52 31.84 70.42
N ASP A 824 21.92 30.96 71.23
CA ASP A 824 22.58 29.72 71.65
C ASP A 824 22.57 28.73 70.48
N PRO A 825 23.73 28.29 69.96
CA PRO A 825 23.78 27.20 68.98
C PRO A 825 23.17 25.89 69.49
N ALA A 826 23.01 25.75 70.80
CA ALA A 826 22.32 24.65 71.45
C ALA A 826 20.78 24.78 71.38
N ASP A 827 20.21 25.93 71.00
CA ASP A 827 18.76 26.14 70.88
C ASP A 827 18.19 25.31 69.71
N PRO A 828 17.26 24.37 70.00
CA PRO A 828 16.59 23.58 68.97
C PRO A 828 15.88 24.41 67.89
N ALA A 829 15.34 25.59 68.22
CA ALA A 829 14.62 26.45 67.29
C ALA A 829 15.56 27.08 66.24
N CYS A 830 16.76 27.51 66.66
CA CYS A 830 17.78 28.01 65.73
C CYS A 830 18.36 26.90 64.85
N ARG A 831 18.52 25.68 65.39
CA ARG A 831 18.91 24.52 64.57
C ARG A 831 17.81 24.13 63.58
N ALA A 832 16.54 24.16 63.99
CA ALA A 832 15.42 23.89 63.11
C ALA A 832 15.31 24.94 61.99
N TRP A 833 15.39 26.23 62.31
CA TRP A 833 15.36 27.30 61.31
C TRP A 833 16.53 27.22 60.32
N ARG A 834 17.76 26.89 60.78
CA ARG A 834 18.90 26.64 59.88
C ARG A 834 18.69 25.38 59.04
N GLY A 835 18.15 24.31 59.63
CA GLY A 835 17.80 23.08 58.91
C GLY A 835 16.77 23.32 57.81
N ASP A 836 15.78 24.19 58.05
CA ASP A 836 14.82 24.63 57.02
C ASP A 836 15.53 25.41 55.90
N GLY A 837 16.49 26.26 56.23
CA GLY A 837 17.31 27.00 55.27
C GLY A 837 18.17 26.06 54.43
N ASP A 838 18.90 25.15 55.06
CA ASP A 838 19.72 24.13 54.41
C ASP A 838 18.86 23.19 53.55
N ALA A 839 17.59 22.96 53.91
CA ALA A 839 16.64 22.22 53.09
C ALA A 839 16.24 23.02 51.84
N LEU A 840 15.91 24.31 51.98
CA LEU A 840 15.61 25.19 50.85
C LEU A 840 16.81 25.36 49.91
N GLU A 841 18.03 25.49 50.47
CA GLU A 841 19.26 25.57 49.68
C GLU A 841 19.55 24.26 48.94
N ARG A 842 19.37 23.11 49.60
CA ARG A 842 19.52 21.79 48.94
C ARG A 842 18.48 21.58 47.85
N GLU A 843 17.24 21.99 48.08
CA GLU A 843 16.17 21.94 47.08
C GLU A 843 16.52 22.82 45.87
N ALA A 844 16.94 24.06 46.10
CA ALA A 844 17.37 24.98 45.04
C ALA A 844 18.59 24.46 44.26
N LYS A 845 19.60 23.91 44.97
CA LYS A 845 20.79 23.29 44.36
C LYS A 845 20.44 22.03 43.58
N ALA A 846 19.54 21.19 44.07
CA ALA A 846 19.08 20.01 43.36
C ALA A 846 18.38 20.39 42.06
N MET A 847 17.47 21.38 42.09
CA MET A 847 16.82 21.93 40.89
C MET A 847 17.84 22.57 39.92
N LEU A 848 18.89 23.23 40.43
CA LEU A 848 19.94 23.83 39.61
C LEU A 848 20.86 22.76 38.97
N LEU A 849 21.22 21.70 39.71
CA LEU A 849 21.99 20.57 39.20
C LEU A 849 21.19 19.78 38.15
N GLU A 850 19.89 19.62 38.37
CA GLU A 850 18.98 19.07 37.38
C GLU A 850 18.97 19.95 36.11
N ALA A 851 18.96 21.28 36.25
CA ALA A 851 19.07 22.21 35.12
C ALA A 851 20.43 22.17 34.37
N GLU A 852 21.50 21.66 34.99
CA GLU A 852 22.82 21.50 34.38
C GLU A 852 23.03 20.11 33.74
N SER A 853 22.06 19.20 33.88
CA SER A 853 22.07 17.90 33.23
C SER A 853 21.78 18.01 31.73
N PRO A 854 22.57 17.34 30.85
CA PRO A 854 22.27 17.23 29.42
C PRO A 854 20.89 16.64 29.12
N HIS A 855 20.29 15.96 30.09
CA HIS A 855 19.01 15.27 29.97
C HIS A 855 17.80 16.09 30.49
N ALA A 856 17.99 17.34 30.92
CA ALA A 856 16.92 18.22 31.40
C ALA A 856 16.99 19.65 30.83
N PRO A 857 16.95 19.81 29.49
CA PRO A 857 17.11 21.12 28.81
C PRO A 857 16.04 22.16 29.16
N HIS A 858 14.88 21.72 29.64
CA HIS A 858 13.70 22.55 29.91
C HIS A 858 13.95 23.61 31.01
N LEU A 859 14.69 23.31 32.08
CA LEU A 859 15.02 24.31 33.12
C LEU A 859 16.01 25.37 32.62
N ALA A 860 16.91 25.01 31.71
CA ALA A 860 17.91 25.93 31.15
C ALA A 860 17.30 27.00 30.24
N ALA A 861 16.16 26.70 29.60
CA ALA A 861 15.47 27.60 28.70
C ALA A 861 14.41 28.49 29.35
N MET A 862 14.08 28.30 30.63
CA MET A 862 13.20 29.22 31.35
C MET A 862 13.91 30.57 31.56
N PRO A 863 13.39 31.68 31.00
CA PRO A 863 14.01 32.99 31.15
C PRO A 863 14.08 33.39 32.63
N GLY A 864 15.29 33.61 33.13
CA GLY A 864 15.51 34.02 34.52
C GLY A 864 15.42 32.91 35.57
N ALA A 865 15.12 31.65 35.23
CA ALA A 865 15.08 30.55 36.22
C ALA A 865 16.43 30.29 36.88
N ARG A 866 17.52 30.26 36.10
CA ARG A 866 18.89 30.14 36.63
C ARG A 866 19.25 31.31 37.56
N LYS A 867 18.80 32.52 37.20
CA LYS A 867 18.98 33.73 38.00
C LYS A 867 18.15 33.69 39.29
N ALA A 868 16.92 33.17 39.24
CA ALA A 868 16.05 33.02 40.40
C ALA A 868 16.53 31.93 41.36
N LEU A 869 16.93 30.76 40.84
CA LEU A 869 17.50 29.65 41.60
C LEU A 869 18.85 30.03 42.22
N GLY A 870 19.75 30.62 41.43
CA GLY A 870 21.03 31.14 41.93
C GLY A 870 20.83 32.26 42.94
N GLY A 871 19.88 33.17 42.69
CA GLY A 871 19.48 34.22 43.62
C GLY A 871 18.93 33.67 44.94
N ALA A 872 18.11 32.61 44.90
CA ALA A 872 17.57 31.94 46.08
C ALA A 872 18.65 31.21 46.90
N ILE A 873 19.61 30.54 46.23
CA ILE A 873 20.77 29.91 46.89
C ILE A 873 21.62 30.96 47.60
N LEU A 874 22.02 32.01 46.87
CA LEU A 874 22.80 33.11 47.44
C LEU A 874 22.03 33.78 48.57
N ALA A 875 20.73 33.97 48.39
CA ALA A 875 19.86 34.54 49.39
C ALA A 875 19.85 33.75 50.71
N VAL A 876 19.72 32.42 50.65
CA VAL A 876 19.81 31.56 51.83
C VAL A 876 21.20 31.59 52.44
N GLN A 877 22.24 31.44 51.62
CA GLN A 877 23.63 31.45 52.06
C GLN A 877 24.01 32.76 52.77
N ASP A 878 23.66 33.91 52.19
CA ASP A 878 23.90 35.23 52.77
C ASP A 878 23.14 35.38 54.09
N THR A 879 21.89 34.93 54.18
CA THR A 879 21.10 35.03 55.42
C THR A 879 21.62 34.09 56.53
N VAL A 880 22.07 32.88 56.20
CA VAL A 880 22.73 31.96 57.14
C VAL A 880 24.11 32.50 57.53
N PHE A 881 24.85 33.07 56.60
CA PHE A 881 26.13 33.69 56.86
C PHE A 881 25.98 34.90 57.80
N GLU A 882 25.00 35.76 57.55
CA GLU A 882 24.65 36.88 58.43
C GLU A 882 24.24 36.39 59.83
N ASP A 883 23.56 35.25 59.96
CA ASP A 883 23.32 34.59 61.26
C ASP A 883 24.58 34.20 61.99
N ARG A 884 25.48 33.51 61.28
CA ARG A 884 26.75 33.05 61.83
C ARG A 884 27.61 34.25 62.22
N TYR A 885 27.55 35.32 61.45
CA TYR A 885 28.22 36.58 61.74
C TYR A 885 27.62 37.30 62.96
N ARG A 886 26.29 37.43 63.06
CA ARG A 886 25.62 37.98 64.25
C ARG A 886 25.93 37.14 65.49
N ARG A 887 25.98 35.82 65.37
CA ARG A 887 26.44 34.87 66.40
C ARG A 887 27.89 35.12 66.78
N PHE A 888 28.80 35.28 65.82
CA PHE A 888 30.20 35.60 66.07
C PHE A 888 30.33 36.94 66.80
N ALA A 889 29.65 37.98 66.33
CA ALA A 889 29.65 39.30 66.95
C ALA A 889 29.00 39.32 68.35
N TRP A 890 28.06 38.41 68.63
CA TRP A 890 27.51 38.20 69.98
C TRP A 890 28.48 37.44 70.87
N LEU A 891 29.05 36.32 70.41
CA LEU A 891 30.06 35.55 71.14
C LEU A 891 31.27 36.43 71.47
N ALA A 892 31.71 37.24 70.51
CA ALA A 892 32.74 38.24 70.66
C ALA A 892 32.43 39.23 71.80
N ARG A 893 31.22 39.78 71.81
CA ARG A 893 30.77 40.72 72.85
C ARG A 893 30.60 40.04 74.20
N HIS A 894 30.16 38.79 74.23
CA HIS A 894 29.99 38.00 75.44
C HIS A 894 31.34 37.63 76.06
N VAL A 895 32.29 37.13 75.26
CA VAL A 895 33.65 36.80 75.67
C VAL A 895 34.42 38.05 76.09
N VAL A 896 34.25 39.18 75.40
CA VAL A 896 34.83 40.47 75.82
C VAL A 896 34.21 40.99 77.12
N ARG A 897 32.91 40.74 77.35
CA ARG A 897 32.23 41.08 78.61
C ARG A 897 32.70 40.18 79.77
N GLU A 898 32.77 38.88 79.57
CA GLU A 898 33.30 37.93 80.57
C GLU A 898 34.78 38.17 80.86
N ALA A 899 35.60 38.49 79.85
CA ALA A 899 37.01 38.83 80.05
C ALA A 899 37.18 40.15 80.84
N LYS A 900 36.30 41.14 80.61
CA LYS A 900 36.24 42.38 81.41
C LYS A 900 35.77 42.13 82.84
N GLU A 901 34.78 41.27 83.06
CA GLU A 901 34.27 40.89 84.38
C GLU A 901 35.28 40.01 85.16
N ALA A 902 36.07 39.19 84.47
CA ALA A 902 37.11 38.33 85.03
C ALA A 902 38.50 39.01 85.20
N GLY A 903 38.63 40.30 84.85
CA GLY A 903 39.85 41.08 85.06
C GLY A 903 41.06 40.63 84.25
N THR A 904 40.86 40.06 83.05
CA THR A 904 41.95 39.58 82.18
C THR A 904 42.34 40.61 81.11
N ASP A 905 43.66 40.65 80.83
CA ASP A 905 44.47 41.59 80.02
C ASP A 905 43.75 42.44 78.92
N PRO A 906 43.86 43.80 78.96
CA PRO A 906 43.27 44.72 77.98
C PRO A 906 43.66 44.50 76.52
N TYR A 907 44.79 43.83 76.26
CA TYR A 907 45.37 43.68 74.92
C TYR A 907 44.51 42.80 73.98
N TYR A 908 43.96 41.70 74.50
CA TYR A 908 43.15 40.77 73.68
C TYR A 908 41.73 41.30 73.43
N ALA A 909 41.13 41.99 74.41
CA ALA A 909 39.81 42.60 74.26
C ALA A 909 39.82 43.75 73.23
N SER A 910 40.91 44.53 73.16
CA SER A 910 41.12 45.58 72.16
C SER A 910 41.28 45.02 70.74
N ARG A 911 42.12 43.99 70.56
CA ARG A 911 42.32 43.31 69.27
C ARG A 911 41.06 42.64 68.74
N PHE A 912 40.23 42.08 69.64
CA PHE A 912 38.95 41.47 69.26
C PHE A 912 37.88 42.52 68.89
N GLN A 913 37.89 43.69 69.55
CA GLN A 913 37.03 44.82 69.17
C GLN A 913 37.45 45.44 67.83
N GLU A 914 38.75 45.52 67.54
CA GLU A 914 39.27 45.94 66.22
C GLU A 914 38.86 44.97 65.10
N ALA A 915 38.90 43.65 65.35
CA ALA A 915 38.46 42.64 64.38
C ALA A 915 36.94 42.73 64.10
N VAL A 916 36.13 43.01 65.11
CA VAL A 916 34.67 43.23 64.96
C VAL A 916 34.37 44.56 64.26
N ALA A 917 35.15 45.62 64.51
CA ALA A 917 35.02 46.91 63.84
C ALA A 917 35.42 46.83 62.35
N HIS A 918 36.51 46.13 62.03
CA HIS A 918 36.93 45.89 60.65
C HIS A 918 35.93 45.06 59.85
N ALA A 919 35.33 44.06 60.49
CA ALA A 919 34.27 43.29 59.87
C ALA A 919 33.00 44.16 59.64
N GLY A 920 32.64 45.07 60.55
CA GLY A 920 31.53 46.01 60.36
C GLY A 920 31.70 46.99 59.17
N VAL A 921 32.93 47.38 58.82
CA VAL A 921 33.24 48.27 57.69
C VAL A 921 33.18 47.55 56.34
N LEU A 922 33.36 46.23 56.32
CA LEU A 922 33.37 45.41 55.09
C LEU A 922 31.99 45.06 54.53
N TYR A 923 30.89 45.33 55.25
CA TYR A 923 29.56 44.76 54.97
C TYR A 923 28.42 45.77 54.68
N GLY A 924 28.66 46.84 53.91
CA GLY A 924 27.61 47.53 53.14
C GLY A 924 28.11 48.76 52.38
N ASP A 925 27.76 49.06 51.12
CA ASP A 925 26.84 48.46 50.14
C ASP A 925 27.58 48.19 48.81
N ASP A 926 27.12 47.17 48.09
CA ASP A 926 27.41 46.81 46.69
C ASP A 926 28.70 46.04 46.29
N ALA A 927 28.45 44.73 46.04
CA ALA A 927 28.90 43.90 44.90
C ALA A 927 30.28 43.20 44.87
N LEU A 928 30.24 41.92 45.30
CA LEU A 928 30.80 40.64 44.74
C LEU A 928 32.20 40.55 44.09
N THR A 929 32.98 39.50 44.44
CA THR A 929 33.75 38.58 43.54
C THR A 929 34.60 37.52 44.31
N GLU A 930 35.21 36.57 43.57
CA GLU A 930 35.91 35.29 43.90
C GLU A 930 36.72 35.11 45.22
N ASP A 931 37.03 36.15 46.00
CA ASP A 931 37.87 36.04 47.21
C ASP A 931 37.16 35.41 48.43
N ARG A 932 35.83 35.27 48.41
CA ARG A 932 35.08 34.76 49.58
C ARG A 932 35.21 33.25 49.82
N SER A 933 35.63 32.45 48.83
CA SER A 933 36.03 31.04 49.07
C SER A 933 37.34 30.94 49.83
N ARG A 934 38.31 31.83 49.56
CA ARG A 934 39.59 31.84 50.28
C ARG A 934 39.45 32.14 51.76
N ILE A 935 38.46 32.95 52.14
CA ILE A 935 38.22 33.32 53.54
C ILE A 935 37.56 32.16 54.31
N VAL A 936 36.65 31.42 53.68
CA VAL A 936 36.01 30.25 54.31
C VAL A 936 36.99 29.06 54.40
N ASP A 937 37.81 28.84 53.35
CA ASP A 937 38.84 27.81 53.34
C ASP A 937 39.96 28.13 54.34
N SER A 938 40.38 29.41 54.44
CA SER A 938 41.31 29.86 55.48
C SER A 938 40.74 29.65 56.88
N TRP A 939 39.45 29.90 57.10
CA TRP A 939 38.81 29.73 58.41
C TRP A 939 38.64 28.26 58.82
N LEU A 940 38.25 27.37 57.88
CA LEU A 940 38.14 25.92 58.14
C LEU A 940 39.50 25.27 58.40
N ASP A 941 40.54 25.70 57.67
CA ASP A 941 41.90 25.21 57.89
C ASP A 941 42.46 25.70 59.23
N HIS A 942 42.14 26.94 59.63
CA HIS A 942 42.51 27.49 60.94
C HIS A 942 41.77 26.81 62.11
N ASP A 943 40.47 26.53 61.97
CA ASP A 943 39.66 25.87 63.00
C ASP A 943 40.11 24.41 63.21
N TRP A 944 40.41 23.70 62.12
CA TRP A 944 40.99 22.35 62.18
C TRP A 944 42.38 22.34 62.82
N GLN A 945 43.26 23.28 62.45
CA GLN A 945 44.60 23.41 63.04
C GLN A 945 44.56 23.81 64.51
N CYS A 946 43.59 24.65 64.93
CA CYS A 946 43.39 25.03 66.32
C CYS A 946 42.84 23.88 67.17
N ASP A 947 41.91 23.07 66.63
CA ASP A 947 41.37 21.91 67.33
C ASP A 947 42.40 20.76 67.44
N GLU A 948 43.24 20.57 66.42
CA GLU A 948 44.38 19.64 66.47
C GLU A 948 45.47 20.11 67.45
N LEU A 949 45.80 21.40 67.45
CA LEU A 949 46.71 21.99 68.43
C LEU A 949 46.18 21.86 69.87
N CYS A 950 44.88 22.06 70.08
CA CYS A 950 44.25 21.88 71.39
C CYS A 950 44.26 20.40 71.84
N ARG A 951 44.00 19.45 70.94
CA ARG A 951 44.14 18.01 71.23
C ARG A 951 45.58 17.63 71.56
N GLU A 952 46.54 18.18 70.82
CA GLU A 952 47.96 17.92 71.00
C GLU A 952 48.46 18.46 72.35
N ILE A 953 48.14 19.72 72.69
CA ILE A 953 48.49 20.34 73.98
C ILE A 953 47.81 19.64 75.17
N ARG A 954 46.53 19.25 75.04
CA ARG A 954 45.83 18.51 76.11
C ARG A 954 46.42 17.11 76.35
N GLY A 955 47.06 16.52 75.32
CA GLY A 955 47.77 15.25 75.42
C GLY A 955 49.16 15.34 76.05
N TRP A 956 49.76 16.55 76.10
CA TRP A 956 51.14 16.74 76.56
C TRP A 956 51.40 16.34 78.01
N PRO A 957 50.55 16.64 79.00
CA PRO A 957 50.81 16.22 80.38
C PRO A 957 50.95 14.69 80.52
N ARG A 958 50.05 13.91 79.88
CA ARG A 958 50.10 12.44 79.89
C ARG A 958 51.29 11.87 79.12
N ARG A 959 51.63 12.47 77.97
CA ARG A 959 52.79 12.03 77.18
C ARG A 959 54.12 12.44 77.82
N ALA A 960 54.16 13.57 78.53
CA ALA A 960 55.31 14.00 79.31
C ALA A 960 55.50 13.13 80.55
N GLU A 961 54.42 12.73 81.25
CA GLU A 961 54.49 11.71 82.31
C GLU A 961 55.01 10.37 81.78
N ALA A 962 54.59 9.94 80.58
CA ALA A 962 55.06 8.70 79.96
C ALA A 962 56.55 8.73 79.53
N VAL A 963 57.10 9.91 79.22
CA VAL A 963 58.52 10.09 78.84
C VAL A 963 59.41 10.39 80.06
N LEU A 964 58.85 10.99 81.12
CA LEU A 964 59.57 11.36 82.35
C LEU A 964 59.42 10.34 83.49
N GLY A 965 58.62 9.29 83.29
CA GLY A 965 58.20 8.33 84.32
C GLY A 965 59.24 7.30 84.76
N ASP A 966 60.30 7.04 83.97
CA ASP A 966 61.39 6.13 84.36
C ASP A 966 62.72 6.87 84.23
N GLY A 967 63.22 7.37 85.36
CA GLY A 967 64.32 8.33 85.43
C GLY A 967 65.63 7.88 84.77
N ALA A 968 65.83 8.28 83.51
CA ALA A 968 67.13 8.58 82.89
C ALA A 968 66.91 9.50 81.68
N ARG A 969 67.41 10.75 81.71
CA ARG A 969 67.28 11.70 80.59
C ARG A 969 68.27 11.34 79.49
N THR A 970 67.85 10.59 78.47
CA THR A 970 68.69 10.35 77.30
C THR A 970 68.56 11.50 76.29
N GLU A 971 69.57 11.67 75.43
CA GLU A 971 69.52 12.64 74.33
C GLU A 971 68.32 12.38 73.39
N ARG A 972 67.89 11.12 73.31
CA ARG A 972 66.72 10.67 72.56
C ARG A 972 65.39 11.25 73.09
N ASP A 973 65.25 11.41 74.40
CA ASP A 973 64.04 11.94 75.02
C ASP A 973 63.92 13.46 74.82
N LEU A 974 65.06 14.16 74.87
CA LEU A 974 65.14 15.58 74.53
C LEU A 974 64.81 15.82 73.05
N ASP A 975 65.21 14.92 72.15
CA ASP A 975 64.85 14.99 70.73
C ASP A 975 63.35 14.77 70.47
N VAL A 976 62.70 13.87 71.22
CA VAL A 976 61.24 13.71 71.17
C VAL A 976 60.55 14.99 71.62
N MET A 977 61.00 15.59 72.73
CA MET A 977 60.44 16.86 73.24
C MET A 977 60.70 18.03 72.29
N ARG A 978 61.87 18.11 71.65
CA ARG A 978 62.18 19.10 70.61
C ARG A 978 61.29 18.93 69.38
N ARG A 979 61.00 17.69 68.95
CA ARG A 979 60.07 17.42 67.84
C ARG A 979 58.64 17.82 68.17
N TRP A 980 58.17 17.57 69.40
CA TRP A 980 56.85 18.04 69.83
C TRP A 980 56.77 19.55 69.88
N ARG A 981 57.79 20.22 70.44
CA ARG A 981 57.88 21.68 70.47
C ARG A 981 57.98 22.27 69.06
N ALA A 982 58.70 21.62 68.15
CA ALA A 982 58.77 22.04 66.75
C ALA A 982 57.42 21.89 66.06
N ARG A 983 56.75 20.73 66.20
CA ARG A 983 55.41 20.49 65.64
C ARG A 983 54.37 21.47 66.18
N ALA A 984 54.36 21.72 67.48
CA ALA A 984 53.51 22.77 68.05
C ALA A 984 53.93 24.17 67.60
N GLY A 985 55.22 24.45 67.46
CA GLY A 985 55.70 25.70 66.86
C GLY A 985 55.17 25.89 65.44
N THR A 986 55.13 24.84 64.62
CA THR A 986 54.59 24.87 63.26
C THR A 986 53.07 25.03 63.25
N LEU A 987 52.35 24.27 64.08
CA LEU A 987 50.89 24.40 64.20
C LEU A 987 50.49 25.78 64.76
N LEU A 988 51.26 26.30 65.71
CA LEU A 988 51.02 27.60 66.34
C LEU A 988 51.49 28.76 65.45
N ALA A 989 52.46 28.54 64.55
CA ALA A 989 52.79 29.49 63.49
C ALA A 989 51.73 29.47 62.38
N GLY A 990 51.21 28.30 62.01
CA GLY A 990 50.09 28.14 61.06
C GLY A 990 48.77 28.70 61.58
N ALA A 991 48.50 28.56 62.88
CA ALA A 991 47.37 29.20 63.55
C ALA A 991 47.63 30.67 63.94
N ARG A 992 48.80 31.23 63.61
CA ARG A 992 49.11 32.66 63.83
C ARG A 992 49.22 33.42 62.50
N ALA A 993 49.66 32.74 61.45
CA ALA A 993 49.68 33.20 60.08
C ALA A 993 48.28 33.09 59.48
#